data_AF-A0AAW2N735-F1
#
_entry.id   AF-A0AAW2N735-F1
#
_cell.length_a   1.000
_cell.length_b   1.000
_cell.length_c   1.000
_cell.angle_alpha   90.00
_cell.angle_beta   90.00
_cell.angle_gamma   90.00
#
_symmetry.space_group_name_H-M   'P 1'
#
loop_
_entity.id
_entity.type
_entity.pdbx_description
1 polymer ?
#
loop_
_entity_poly.entity_id
_entity_poly.type
_entity_poly.pdbx_seq_one_letter_code
_entity_poly.pdbx_strand_id
1 'polypeptide(L)'
;MDLTKKDVDTEKVRDSQNGHVLLKEGQLSSGSRSPLGISPMKKSLEGKDALSYANILRSRNKFVDALAVYETVLEKDAENVEAYIGKGICLQMQNLGRLAYESFAEAVRLEPQNACALTHCGILYKDEGRLVEAAEMYQKALKADPSYKLAAECLAIVLTDLGTSLKLAGNTQEGIQKYYEAIKIDPHYAPAYYNLGVVYSEMMQYDTALNCYEKAAIERPMYAEAYCNMGVIYKNRGDLESAIACYERCLTVSPNFEIAKNNMAIALTDLGTKVKLEGDINQGVAYYKKALYYNWHYADAMYNLGVAYGEMLKFDMMALSIKPNFSQSLNNLGVVYTVQGKMDAAASMIEKAIVANPTYAEAYNNLGVLYRDAGNISLAVEAYEQCLKIDPDSRNAGQNRLLAMNYINEGTDDKLYEAHRDWGRRFMRLFLQYNSWDNIKDPERPLVIGYVSPDYFTHSVSYFIEAPLIYHDYANYKVVVYSAVVKADAKTNRFRERVLKNGGTWRDIYGIDEKKVASMVREDKIDILVELTGHTANNKLGMMACRPAPVQVTWIGYPNTTGLPTIDYRITDALADPPDTKQKHVEELVRLPNSFLCYTPSPEAGPVCPTPALSNGFVTFGSFNNLAKITPKVLQVWARILCAVPNSRLIVKCKPFCCDSILEFLCMTCFLRLMKALSVPSLDTFPYAGTTTTCESLYMGVPCVTMGGSVHAHNVGVSLLKTVGLSNLVAKNEDEYVEMAVQLATDITALTNLRMKLRDLMIKSPLCNGSKFTQHLESAYRNMWWRYCKDDVPSLRRMEMTQLQPQQQLHSLQAVPEELAVRLGEPTKNISRDGLLAPVKANGFNLGQSSSLNTSHRDENGSC
;
A
#
# COMPACT_ATOMS: atom_id res chain seq x y z
N MET A 1 -9.26 34.48 7.21
CA MET A 1 -10.28 35.55 7.15
C MET A 1 -11.61 34.92 7.55
N ASP A 2 -11.93 34.96 8.85
CA ASP A 2 -13.17 35.49 9.45
C ASP A 2 -14.42 35.51 8.55
N LEU A 3 -15.60 34.95 8.89
CA LEU A 3 -16.34 34.94 10.15
C LEU A 3 -17.65 34.10 10.01
N THR A 4 -18.03 33.46 11.12
CA THR A 4 -19.39 33.20 11.67
C THR A 4 -20.49 32.45 10.90
N LYS A 5 -21.00 31.38 11.54
CA LYS A 5 -22.46 31.16 11.69
C LYS A 5 -22.77 30.35 12.95
N LYS A 6 -23.78 30.85 13.67
CA LYS A 6 -24.34 30.42 14.95
C LYS A 6 -25.22 29.17 14.84
N ASP A 7 -25.32 28.50 15.98
CA ASP A 7 -26.29 27.54 16.50
C ASP A 7 -27.68 27.50 15.84
N VAL A 8 -28.18 26.27 15.58
CA VAL A 8 -29.59 25.90 15.75
C VAL A 8 -29.68 24.43 16.22
N ASP A 9 -30.53 24.24 17.21
CA ASP A 9 -30.85 23.04 17.96
C ASP A 9 -31.20 21.78 17.16
N THR A 10 -30.86 20.67 17.79
CA THR A 10 -31.18 19.29 17.44
C THR A 10 -32.63 18.91 17.77
N GLU A 11 -33.42 18.52 16.76
CA GLU A 11 -34.52 17.58 16.96
C GLU A 11 -34.45 16.43 15.95
N LYS A 12 -34.43 15.22 16.53
CA LYS A 12 -34.36 13.93 15.85
C LYS A 12 -35.73 13.57 15.30
N VAL A 13 -35.83 13.32 13.99
CA VAL A 13 -36.91 12.51 13.40
C VAL A 13 -36.27 11.23 12.86
N ARG A 14 -36.66 10.10 13.46
CA ARG A 14 -36.42 8.75 12.93
C ARG A 14 -37.71 8.27 12.29
N ASP A 15 -37.60 7.92 11.02
CA ASP A 15 -38.50 7.03 10.30
C ASP A 15 -38.62 5.68 11.01
N SER A 16 -39.83 5.11 10.99
CA SER A 16 -40.00 3.66 11.04
C SER A 16 -41.18 3.23 10.18
N GLN A 17 -40.90 2.18 9.42
CA GLN A 17 -41.71 1.54 8.41
C GLN A 17 -42.88 0.74 8.98
N ASN A 18 -43.87 0.53 8.11
CA ASN A 18 -44.66 -0.68 7.88
C ASN A 18 -45.26 -1.44 9.07
N GLY A 19 -46.59 -1.53 9.05
CA GLY A 19 -47.33 -2.58 9.73
C GLY A 19 -48.78 -2.63 9.25
N HIS A 20 -49.06 -3.47 8.24
CA HIS A 20 -50.38 -4.08 8.07
C HIS A 20 -50.81 -4.71 9.41
N VAL A 21 -52.08 -4.57 9.80
CA VAL A 21 -52.91 -5.65 10.38
C VAL A 21 -54.31 -5.11 10.78
N LEU A 22 -55.30 -5.78 10.19
CA LEU A 22 -56.65 -6.11 10.67
C LEU A 22 -57.56 -5.05 11.31
N LEU A 23 -58.65 -4.82 10.58
CA LEU A 23 -60.00 -4.53 11.06
C LEU A 23 -60.37 -5.31 12.33
N LYS A 24 -60.84 -4.59 13.34
CA LYS A 24 -61.91 -5.07 14.24
C LYS A 24 -62.73 -3.90 14.77
N GLU A 25 -64.03 -4.14 14.75
CA GLU A 25 -65.12 -3.23 15.10
C GLU A 25 -65.04 -2.72 16.55
N GLY A 26 -65.52 -1.51 16.76
CA GLY A 26 -65.83 -0.93 18.07
C GLY A 26 -66.85 0.20 17.92
N GLN A 27 -68.10 -0.10 18.26
CA GLN A 27 -69.21 0.85 18.39
C GLN A 27 -68.98 1.84 19.55
N LEU A 28 -69.68 2.99 19.45
CA LEU A 28 -70.12 3.98 20.45
C LEU A 28 -69.75 5.39 19.93
N SER A 29 -70.60 6.40 19.92
CA SER A 29 -71.96 6.58 20.44
C SER A 29 -72.52 7.88 19.86
N SER A 30 -73.85 7.90 19.76
CA SER A 30 -74.73 9.01 19.43
C SER A 30 -74.41 10.37 20.10
N GLY A 31 -74.44 11.43 19.30
CA GLY A 31 -74.56 12.82 19.75
C GLY A 31 -75.39 13.61 18.75
N SER A 32 -76.69 13.74 19.03
CA SER A 32 -77.65 14.53 18.28
C SER A 32 -77.47 16.03 18.54
N ARG A 33 -77.36 16.83 17.48
CA ARG A 33 -77.88 18.22 17.44
C ARG A 33 -78.33 18.55 16.02
N SER A 34 -79.60 18.93 15.94
CA SER A 34 -80.37 19.32 14.75
C SER A 34 -79.80 20.55 14.02
N PRO A 35 -80.00 20.66 12.70
CA PRO A 35 -79.51 21.77 11.90
C PRO A 35 -80.44 23.00 11.98
N LEU A 36 -79.83 24.18 12.13
CA LEU A 36 -80.47 25.46 11.87
C LEU A 36 -80.78 25.55 10.37
N GLY A 37 -82.07 25.69 10.07
CA GLY A 37 -82.58 25.83 8.71
C GLY A 37 -82.10 27.11 8.05
N ILE A 38 -81.60 26.96 6.83
CA ILE A 38 -81.63 28.01 5.81
C ILE A 38 -82.35 27.40 4.61
N SER A 39 -83.56 27.91 4.37
CA SER A 39 -84.45 27.60 3.26
C SER A 39 -83.77 27.82 1.90
N PRO A 40 -83.97 26.95 0.89
CA PRO A 40 -83.55 27.23 -0.47
C PRO A 40 -84.58 28.17 -1.11
N MET A 41 -84.17 29.41 -1.39
CA MET A 41 -84.88 30.25 -2.37
C MET A 41 -84.80 29.56 -3.74
N LYS A 42 -85.86 28.81 -4.10
CA LYS A 42 -86.26 28.58 -5.49
C LYS A 42 -86.73 29.92 -6.05
N LYS A 43 -85.80 30.76 -6.53
CA LYS A 43 -86.11 31.68 -7.63
C LYS A 43 -85.83 30.93 -8.92
N SER A 44 -86.86 30.81 -9.76
CA SER A 44 -86.74 30.37 -11.15
C SER A 44 -85.69 31.25 -11.83
N LEU A 45 -84.48 30.73 -12.01
CA LEU A 45 -83.48 31.34 -12.88
C LEU A 45 -83.94 31.04 -14.30
N GLU A 46 -84.31 32.08 -15.05
CA GLU A 46 -84.81 31.94 -16.42
C GLU A 46 -83.67 32.14 -17.43
N GLY A 47 -83.62 31.28 -18.45
CA GLY A 47 -82.72 31.36 -19.60
C GLY A 47 -81.25 31.63 -19.25
N LYS A 48 -80.80 32.85 -19.56
CA LYS A 48 -79.40 33.31 -19.41
C LYS A 48 -78.89 33.25 -17.96
N ASP A 49 -79.77 33.42 -16.98
CA ASP A 49 -79.36 33.39 -15.57
C ASP A 49 -79.07 31.95 -15.09
N ALA A 50 -79.80 30.95 -15.61
CA ALA A 50 -79.57 29.53 -15.29
C ALA A 50 -78.28 29.00 -15.93
N LEU A 51 -78.00 29.40 -17.18
CA LEU A 51 -76.76 29.06 -17.88
C LEU A 51 -75.53 29.67 -17.19
N SER A 52 -75.62 30.94 -16.79
CA SER A 52 -74.56 31.62 -16.02
C SER A 52 -74.32 30.95 -14.66
N TYR A 53 -75.39 30.54 -13.99
CA TYR A 53 -75.31 29.80 -12.73
C TYR A 53 -74.65 28.42 -12.90
N ALA A 54 -75.02 27.68 -13.96
CA ALA A 54 -74.39 26.39 -14.29
C ALA A 54 -72.89 26.53 -14.59
N ASN A 55 -72.49 27.61 -15.28
CA ASN A 55 -71.09 27.93 -15.54
C ASN A 55 -70.31 28.22 -14.24
N ILE A 56 -70.91 28.92 -13.28
CA ILE A 56 -70.31 29.17 -11.96
C ILE A 56 -70.17 27.86 -11.16
N LEU A 57 -71.18 26.97 -11.21
CA LEU A 57 -71.10 25.67 -10.55
C LEU A 57 -69.98 24.81 -11.16
N ARG A 58 -69.88 24.77 -12.49
CA ARG A 58 -68.81 24.08 -13.22
C ARG A 58 -67.44 24.63 -12.85
N SER A 59 -67.26 25.95 -12.82
CA SER A 59 -65.97 26.58 -12.45
C SER A 59 -65.59 26.36 -10.98
N ARG A 60 -66.53 25.94 -10.13
CA ARG A 60 -66.30 25.55 -8.73
C ARG A 60 -66.19 24.03 -8.54
N ASN A 61 -66.01 23.27 -9.62
CA ASN A 61 -65.91 21.81 -9.64
C ASN A 61 -67.16 21.07 -9.11
N LYS A 62 -68.33 21.73 -9.10
CA LYS A 62 -69.61 21.10 -8.73
C LYS A 62 -70.29 20.51 -9.98
N PHE A 63 -69.65 19.50 -10.58
CA PHE A 63 -70.04 18.98 -11.89
C PHE A 63 -71.41 18.32 -11.92
N VAL A 64 -71.81 17.63 -10.84
CA VAL A 64 -73.13 16.98 -10.73
C VAL A 64 -74.25 18.03 -10.66
N ASP A 65 -74.07 19.05 -9.81
CA ASP A 65 -75.04 20.14 -9.66
C ASP A 65 -75.13 20.97 -10.97
N ALA A 66 -73.99 21.26 -11.59
CA ALA A 66 -73.95 21.98 -12.87
C ALA A 66 -74.64 21.20 -13.99
N LEU A 67 -74.43 19.88 -14.06
CA LEU A 67 -75.04 19.00 -15.06
C LEU A 67 -76.57 19.04 -15.00
N ALA A 68 -77.15 18.96 -13.80
CA ALA A 68 -78.61 19.04 -13.62
C ALA A 68 -79.18 20.39 -14.09
N VAL A 69 -78.43 21.49 -13.89
CA VAL A 69 -78.84 22.82 -14.36
C VAL A 69 -78.71 22.93 -15.88
N TYR A 70 -77.64 22.41 -16.50
CA TYR A 70 -77.52 22.37 -17.97
C TYR A 70 -78.64 21.53 -18.62
N GLU A 71 -79.05 20.41 -18.01
CA GLU A 71 -80.17 19.61 -18.50
C GLU A 71 -81.49 20.37 -18.42
N THR A 72 -81.73 21.11 -17.33
CA THR A 72 -82.90 21.98 -17.21
C THR A 72 -82.90 23.12 -18.24
N VAL A 73 -81.71 23.64 -18.61
CA VAL A 73 -81.57 24.64 -19.68
C VAL A 73 -81.92 24.01 -21.04
N LEU A 74 -81.44 22.79 -21.30
CA LEU A 74 -81.70 22.06 -22.55
C LEU A 74 -83.14 21.58 -22.70
N GLU A 75 -83.85 21.28 -21.60
CA GLU A 75 -85.29 20.99 -21.62
C GLU A 75 -86.13 22.18 -22.11
N LYS A 76 -85.66 23.41 -21.85
CA LYS A 76 -86.34 24.65 -22.24
C LYS A 76 -85.86 25.19 -23.58
N ASP A 77 -84.60 24.95 -23.91
CA ASP A 77 -83.93 25.38 -25.14
C ASP A 77 -83.04 24.24 -25.66
N ALA A 78 -83.64 23.36 -26.46
CA ALA A 78 -83.00 22.16 -26.99
C ALA A 78 -81.91 22.46 -28.03
N GLU A 79 -81.74 23.71 -28.46
CA GLU A 79 -80.70 24.13 -29.41
C GLU A 79 -79.57 24.92 -28.73
N ASN A 80 -79.52 24.94 -27.39
CA ASN A 80 -78.53 25.71 -26.64
C ASN A 80 -77.12 25.08 -26.67
N VAL A 81 -76.28 25.56 -27.59
CA VAL A 81 -74.91 25.05 -27.80
C VAL A 81 -74.02 25.20 -26.55
N GLU A 82 -74.08 26.33 -25.85
CA GLU A 82 -73.28 26.55 -24.63
C GLU A 82 -73.66 25.58 -23.50
N ALA A 83 -74.94 25.23 -23.37
CA ALA A 83 -75.40 24.25 -22.40
C ALA A 83 -74.93 22.82 -22.75
N TYR A 84 -74.94 22.44 -24.03
CA TYR A 84 -74.36 21.16 -24.48
C TYR A 84 -72.85 21.07 -24.22
N ILE A 85 -72.09 22.13 -24.48
CA ILE A 85 -70.65 22.19 -24.18
C ILE A 85 -70.41 22.09 -22.67
N GLY A 86 -71.15 22.88 -21.87
CA GLY A 86 -71.05 22.86 -20.41
C GLY A 86 -71.38 21.48 -19.82
N LYS A 87 -72.44 20.83 -20.33
CA LYS A 87 -72.83 19.45 -20.01
C LYS A 87 -71.73 18.46 -20.37
N GLY A 88 -71.18 18.54 -21.59
CA GLY A 88 -70.09 17.68 -22.05
C GLY A 88 -68.86 17.78 -21.16
N ILE A 89 -68.44 18.99 -20.77
CA ILE A 89 -67.29 19.20 -19.87
C ILE A 89 -67.55 18.56 -18.50
N CYS A 90 -68.75 18.74 -17.93
CA CYS A 90 -69.10 18.14 -16.64
C CYS A 90 -69.10 16.60 -16.69
N LEU A 91 -69.55 16.01 -17.81
CA LEU A 91 -69.53 14.57 -18.02
C LEU A 91 -68.10 14.05 -18.21
N GLN A 92 -67.26 14.80 -18.95
CA GLN A 92 -65.85 14.48 -19.13
C GLN A 92 -65.09 14.48 -17.80
N MET A 93 -65.30 15.49 -16.94
CA MET A 93 -64.69 15.56 -15.61
C MET A 93 -65.18 14.46 -14.65
N GLN A 94 -66.31 13.81 -14.96
CA GLN A 94 -66.84 12.64 -14.24
C GLN A 94 -66.41 11.31 -14.87
N ASN A 95 -65.50 11.33 -15.84
CA ASN A 95 -65.00 10.15 -16.56
C ASN A 95 -66.09 9.41 -17.36
N LEU A 96 -67.14 10.12 -17.79
CA LEU A 96 -68.23 9.59 -18.62
C LEU A 96 -68.01 9.95 -20.10
N GLY A 97 -66.90 9.48 -20.68
CA GLY A 97 -66.41 9.91 -22.00
C GLY A 97 -67.41 9.76 -23.14
N ARG A 98 -68.17 8.65 -23.20
CA ARG A 98 -69.17 8.43 -24.25
C ARG A 98 -70.31 9.46 -24.21
N LEU A 99 -70.86 9.72 -23.03
CA LEU A 99 -71.95 10.68 -22.86
C LEU A 99 -71.45 12.12 -23.06
N ALA A 100 -70.19 12.39 -22.69
CA ALA A 100 -69.53 13.65 -22.99
C ALA A 100 -69.40 13.84 -24.51
N TYR A 101 -68.94 12.83 -25.24
CA TYR A 101 -68.84 12.86 -26.70
C TYR A 101 -70.20 13.11 -27.35
N GLU A 102 -71.26 12.41 -26.93
CA GLU A 102 -72.61 12.63 -27.45
C GLU A 102 -73.07 14.08 -27.25
N SER A 103 -72.76 14.68 -26.09
CA SER A 103 -73.07 16.08 -25.79
C SER A 103 -72.27 17.06 -26.66
N PHE A 104 -70.98 16.81 -26.88
CA PHE A 104 -70.15 17.65 -27.75
C PHE A 104 -70.48 17.47 -29.23
N ALA A 105 -70.80 16.25 -29.67
CA ALA A 105 -71.22 15.95 -31.03
C ALA A 105 -72.53 16.68 -31.37
N GLU A 106 -73.45 16.76 -30.41
CA GLU A 106 -74.68 17.54 -30.58
C GLU A 106 -74.41 19.05 -30.65
N ALA A 107 -73.48 19.57 -29.83
CA ALA A 107 -73.01 20.95 -29.95
C ALA A 107 -72.36 21.24 -31.33
N VAL A 108 -71.57 20.32 -31.86
CA VAL A 108 -70.97 20.42 -33.22
C VAL A 108 -72.02 20.26 -34.32
N ARG A 109 -73.08 19.46 -34.11
CA ARG A 109 -74.18 19.32 -35.08
C ARG A 109 -74.96 20.63 -35.23
N LEU A 110 -75.20 21.31 -34.12
CA LEU A 110 -75.89 22.60 -34.07
C LEU A 110 -75.00 23.75 -34.56
N GLU A 111 -73.72 23.75 -34.18
CA GLU A 111 -72.73 24.74 -34.61
C GLU A 111 -71.43 24.07 -35.09
N PRO A 112 -71.33 23.73 -36.39
CA PRO A 112 -70.20 22.98 -36.95
C PRO A 112 -68.82 23.67 -36.86
N GLN A 113 -68.81 24.97 -36.58
CA GLN A 113 -67.58 25.77 -36.42
C GLN A 113 -67.33 26.17 -34.95
N ASN A 114 -67.95 25.48 -33.98
CA ASN A 114 -67.68 25.75 -32.58
C ASN A 114 -66.31 25.18 -32.15
N ALA A 115 -65.31 26.05 -32.00
CA ALA A 115 -63.93 25.65 -31.68
C ALA A 115 -63.83 24.92 -30.32
N CYS A 116 -64.64 25.29 -29.33
CA CYS A 116 -64.64 24.66 -28.01
C CYS A 116 -65.15 23.21 -28.08
N ALA A 117 -66.31 22.98 -28.70
CA ALA A 117 -66.88 21.65 -28.86
C ALA A 117 -65.97 20.72 -29.68
N LEU A 118 -65.43 21.22 -30.80
CA LEU A 118 -64.46 20.48 -31.63
C LEU A 118 -63.19 20.11 -30.86
N THR A 119 -62.66 21.02 -30.03
CA THR A 119 -61.49 20.75 -29.19
C THR A 119 -61.78 19.64 -28.19
N HIS A 120 -62.92 19.69 -27.50
CA HIS A 120 -63.28 18.65 -26.54
C HIS A 120 -63.54 17.29 -27.19
N CYS A 121 -64.12 17.24 -28.41
CA CYS A 121 -64.17 16.00 -29.20
C CYS A 121 -62.76 15.45 -29.50
N GLY A 122 -61.81 16.33 -29.85
CA GLY A 122 -60.42 15.95 -30.05
C GLY A 122 -59.75 15.40 -28.80
N ILE A 123 -60.04 15.96 -27.62
CA ILE A 123 -59.50 15.47 -26.34
C ILE A 123 -59.99 14.04 -26.08
N LEU A 124 -61.28 13.77 -26.28
CA LEU A 124 -61.84 12.43 -26.10
C LEU A 124 -61.25 11.41 -27.09
N TYR A 125 -61.05 11.77 -28.37
CA TYR A 125 -60.36 10.89 -29.30
C TYR A 125 -58.91 10.61 -28.90
N LYS A 126 -58.20 11.61 -28.38
CA LYS A 126 -56.84 11.41 -27.86
C LYS A 126 -56.84 10.43 -26.68
N ASP A 127 -57.77 10.59 -25.75
CA ASP A 127 -57.90 9.70 -24.58
C ASP A 127 -58.21 8.25 -24.98
N GLU A 128 -58.89 8.04 -26.11
CA GLU A 128 -59.11 6.72 -26.73
C GLU A 128 -57.91 6.19 -27.54
N GLY A 129 -56.82 6.95 -27.67
CA GLY A 129 -55.65 6.62 -28.50
C GLY A 129 -55.83 6.86 -30.00
N ARG A 130 -56.93 7.48 -30.40
CA ARG A 130 -57.29 7.80 -31.80
C ARG A 130 -56.68 9.12 -32.24
N LEU A 131 -55.35 9.12 -32.35
CA LEU A 131 -54.56 10.35 -32.54
C LEU A 131 -54.82 11.06 -33.87
N VAL A 132 -55.13 10.34 -34.96
CA VAL A 132 -55.41 10.95 -36.27
C VAL A 132 -56.73 11.72 -36.21
N GLU A 133 -57.79 11.10 -35.70
CA GLU A 133 -59.09 11.74 -35.54
C GLU A 133 -59.04 12.90 -34.55
N ALA A 134 -58.24 12.79 -33.48
CA ALA A 134 -57.98 13.89 -32.56
C ALA A 134 -57.35 15.09 -33.28
N ALA A 135 -56.30 14.86 -34.08
CA ALA A 135 -55.64 15.91 -34.85
C ALA A 135 -56.59 16.60 -35.84
N GLU A 136 -57.46 15.83 -36.53
CA GLU A 136 -58.47 16.38 -37.43
C GLU A 136 -59.47 17.31 -36.71
N MET A 137 -59.92 16.94 -35.51
CA MET A 137 -60.84 17.77 -34.74
C MET A 137 -60.18 19.07 -34.29
N TYR A 138 -58.93 19.04 -33.81
CA TYR A 138 -58.22 20.26 -33.44
C TYR A 138 -57.91 21.15 -34.65
N GLN A 139 -57.59 20.58 -35.81
CA GLN A 139 -57.41 21.36 -37.04
C GLN A 139 -58.71 22.04 -37.48
N LYS A 140 -59.86 21.37 -37.35
CA LYS A 140 -61.17 21.99 -37.58
C LYS A 140 -61.45 23.11 -36.58
N ALA A 141 -61.11 22.91 -35.31
CA ALA A 141 -61.24 23.94 -34.28
C ALA A 141 -60.39 25.19 -34.60
N LEU A 142 -59.13 25.01 -35.00
CA LEU A 142 -58.24 26.13 -35.38
C LEU A 142 -58.60 26.78 -36.72
N LYS A 143 -59.27 26.04 -37.62
CA LYS A 143 -59.82 26.64 -38.84
C LYS A 143 -61.01 27.56 -38.53
N ALA A 144 -61.80 27.20 -37.52
CA ALA A 144 -62.93 28.01 -37.07
C ALA A 144 -62.48 29.21 -36.22
N ASP A 145 -61.54 29.02 -35.31
CA ASP A 145 -60.90 30.07 -34.52
C ASP A 145 -59.39 29.84 -34.43
N PRO A 146 -58.59 30.51 -35.29
CA PRO A 146 -57.13 30.42 -35.26
C PRO A 146 -56.49 30.91 -33.95
N SER A 147 -57.21 31.68 -33.14
CA SER A 147 -56.72 32.21 -31.86
C SER A 147 -57.01 31.30 -30.67
N TYR A 148 -57.70 30.17 -30.89
CA TYR A 148 -58.11 29.25 -29.83
C TYR A 148 -56.93 28.44 -29.30
N LYS A 149 -56.26 28.98 -28.28
CA LYS A 149 -55.00 28.46 -27.71
C LYS A 149 -55.06 26.99 -27.33
N LEU A 150 -56.14 26.55 -26.68
CA LEU A 150 -56.26 25.17 -26.22
C LEU A 150 -56.23 24.16 -27.38
N ALA A 151 -56.84 24.48 -28.53
CA ALA A 151 -56.74 23.61 -29.72
C ALA A 151 -55.32 23.58 -30.29
N ALA A 152 -54.60 24.71 -30.29
CA ALA A 152 -53.22 24.77 -30.76
C ALA A 152 -52.29 23.92 -29.88
N GLU A 153 -52.39 24.07 -28.56
CA GLU A 153 -51.64 23.28 -27.58
C GLU A 153 -51.95 21.78 -27.74
N CYS A 154 -53.23 21.40 -27.79
CA CYS A 154 -53.61 20.00 -27.94
C CYS A 154 -53.20 19.40 -29.29
N LEU A 155 -53.25 20.19 -30.37
CA LEU A 155 -52.79 19.76 -31.69
C LEU A 155 -51.28 19.54 -31.72
N ALA A 156 -50.48 20.44 -31.14
CA ALA A 156 -49.03 20.28 -31.06
C ALA A 156 -48.63 19.01 -30.28
N ILE A 157 -49.32 18.72 -29.18
CA ILE A 157 -49.13 17.48 -28.41
C ILE A 157 -49.45 16.26 -29.28
N VAL A 158 -50.62 16.20 -29.90
CA VAL A 158 -51.04 15.02 -30.69
C VAL A 158 -50.17 14.82 -31.94
N LEU A 159 -49.75 15.89 -32.61
CA LEU A 159 -48.80 15.79 -33.73
C LEU A 159 -47.45 15.22 -33.26
N THR A 160 -47.01 15.55 -32.05
CA THR A 160 -45.79 14.98 -31.45
C THR A 160 -45.97 13.50 -31.08
N ASP A 161 -47.12 13.12 -30.54
CA ASP A 161 -47.44 11.72 -30.22
C ASP A 161 -47.53 10.85 -31.50
N LEU A 162 -48.14 11.40 -32.56
CA LEU A 162 -48.17 10.80 -33.90
C LEU A 162 -46.76 10.64 -34.47
N GLY A 163 -45.93 11.70 -34.38
CA GLY A 163 -44.55 11.66 -34.86
C GLY A 163 -43.74 10.57 -34.16
N THR A 164 -43.93 10.41 -32.86
CA THR A 164 -43.28 9.38 -32.04
C THR A 164 -43.76 7.98 -32.42
N SER A 165 -45.06 7.81 -32.63
CA SER A 165 -45.64 6.53 -33.08
C SER A 165 -45.12 6.11 -34.46
N LEU A 166 -45.04 7.04 -35.41
CA LEU A 166 -44.49 6.81 -36.75
C LEU A 166 -43.01 6.45 -36.72
N LYS A 167 -42.22 7.18 -35.91
CA LYS A 167 -40.80 6.86 -35.68
C LYS A 167 -40.61 5.44 -35.15
N LEU A 168 -41.39 5.04 -34.14
CA LEU A 168 -41.33 3.70 -33.56
C LEU A 168 -41.76 2.60 -34.55
N ALA A 169 -42.65 2.93 -35.49
CA ALA A 169 -43.06 2.03 -36.57
C ALA A 169 -42.03 1.94 -37.74
N GLY A 170 -40.93 2.71 -37.67
CA GLY A 170 -39.88 2.75 -38.71
C GLY A 170 -40.09 3.82 -39.79
N ASN A 171 -41.19 4.58 -39.75
CA ASN A 171 -41.49 5.66 -40.69
C ASN A 171 -40.88 6.99 -40.23
N THR A 172 -39.55 7.00 -40.06
CA THR A 172 -38.82 8.11 -39.43
C THR A 172 -39.03 9.46 -40.12
N GLN A 173 -39.05 9.50 -41.45
CA GLN A 173 -39.20 10.75 -42.21
C GLN A 173 -40.60 11.37 -42.02
N GLU A 174 -41.64 10.55 -41.96
CA GLU A 174 -43.00 11.02 -41.67
C GLU A 174 -43.12 11.48 -40.21
N GLY A 175 -42.43 10.81 -39.28
CA GLY A 175 -42.32 11.24 -37.89
C GLY A 175 -41.69 12.63 -37.75
N ILE A 176 -40.57 12.87 -38.43
CA ILE A 176 -39.91 14.19 -38.49
C ILE A 176 -40.87 15.26 -39.00
N GLN A 177 -41.60 14.96 -40.07
CA GLN A 177 -42.57 15.90 -40.64
C GLN A 177 -43.65 16.29 -39.62
N LYS A 178 -44.15 15.33 -38.84
CA LYS A 178 -45.14 15.59 -37.78
C LYS A 178 -44.60 16.45 -36.64
N TYR A 179 -43.33 16.28 -36.26
CA TYR A 179 -42.71 17.19 -35.28
C TYR A 179 -42.55 18.62 -35.80
N TYR A 180 -42.20 18.81 -37.08
CA TYR A 180 -42.16 20.14 -37.68
C TYR A 180 -43.56 20.77 -37.78
N GLU A 181 -44.59 19.98 -38.09
CA GLU A 181 -45.97 20.43 -38.03
C GLU A 181 -46.34 20.88 -36.60
N ALA A 182 -45.97 20.12 -35.57
CA ALA A 182 -46.21 20.49 -34.17
C ALA A 182 -45.55 21.84 -33.80
N ILE A 183 -44.28 22.03 -34.19
CA ILE A 183 -43.53 23.28 -33.95
C ILE A 183 -44.14 24.47 -34.70
N LYS A 184 -44.70 24.24 -35.90
CA LYS A 184 -45.38 25.29 -36.67
C LYS A 184 -46.66 25.75 -35.98
N ILE A 185 -47.36 24.84 -35.29
CA ILE A 185 -48.57 25.17 -34.52
C ILE A 185 -48.22 25.87 -33.21
N ASP A 186 -47.26 25.33 -32.46
CA ASP A 186 -46.77 25.94 -31.22
C ASP A 186 -45.22 25.98 -31.20
N PRO A 187 -44.63 27.15 -31.53
CA PRO A 187 -43.18 27.33 -31.53
C PRO A 187 -42.52 27.20 -30.15
N HIS A 188 -43.28 27.24 -29.06
CA HIS A 188 -42.80 27.13 -27.68
C HIS A 188 -42.92 25.71 -27.12
N TYR A 189 -43.40 24.75 -27.92
CA TYR A 189 -43.61 23.37 -27.47
C TYR A 189 -42.30 22.56 -27.41
N ALA A 190 -41.62 22.63 -26.27
CA ALA A 190 -40.33 21.98 -26.02
C ALA A 190 -40.25 20.46 -26.38
N PRO A 191 -41.27 19.61 -26.11
CA PRO A 191 -41.20 18.19 -26.42
C PRO A 191 -41.03 17.86 -27.91
N ALA A 192 -41.56 18.68 -28.82
CA ALA A 192 -41.37 18.47 -30.26
C ALA A 192 -39.91 18.70 -30.68
N TYR A 193 -39.26 19.76 -30.17
CA TYR A 193 -37.83 19.99 -30.40
C TYR A 193 -36.97 18.87 -29.79
N TYR A 194 -37.28 18.43 -28.57
CA TYR A 194 -36.56 17.32 -27.93
C TYR A 194 -36.65 16.03 -28.76
N ASN A 195 -37.85 15.65 -29.20
CA ASN A 195 -38.05 14.43 -29.97
C ASN A 195 -37.38 14.51 -31.36
N LEU A 196 -37.36 15.67 -32.01
CA LEU A 196 -36.51 15.90 -33.19
C LEU A 196 -35.03 15.70 -32.87
N GLY A 197 -34.57 16.23 -31.74
CA GLY A 197 -33.19 16.04 -31.27
C GLY A 197 -32.84 14.56 -31.09
N VAL A 198 -33.75 13.76 -30.53
CA VAL A 198 -33.59 12.31 -30.38
C VAL A 198 -33.45 11.63 -31.74
N VAL A 199 -34.33 11.94 -32.69
CA VAL A 199 -34.28 11.35 -34.04
C VAL A 199 -32.99 11.72 -34.77
N TYR A 200 -32.60 13.00 -34.75
CA TYR A 200 -31.36 13.43 -35.39
C TYR A 200 -30.12 12.84 -34.72
N SER A 201 -30.15 12.63 -33.39
CA SER A 201 -29.08 11.96 -32.66
C SER A 201 -28.94 10.49 -33.08
N GLU A 202 -30.05 9.77 -33.26
CA GLU A 202 -30.06 8.39 -33.76
C GLU A 202 -29.56 8.30 -35.21
N MET A 203 -29.81 9.33 -36.01
CA MET A 203 -29.27 9.48 -37.37
C MET A 203 -27.81 9.97 -37.40
N MET A 204 -27.16 10.13 -36.24
CA MET A 204 -25.80 10.67 -36.08
C MET A 204 -25.61 12.11 -36.62
N GLN A 205 -26.70 12.86 -36.83
CA GLN A 205 -26.68 14.27 -37.20
C GLN A 205 -26.58 15.14 -35.94
N TYR A 206 -25.43 15.04 -35.28
CA TYR A 206 -25.23 15.56 -33.93
C TYR A 206 -25.36 17.09 -33.81
N ASP A 207 -24.94 17.89 -34.79
CA ASP A 207 -25.10 19.35 -34.73
C ASP A 207 -26.57 19.78 -34.79
N THR A 208 -27.34 19.14 -35.66
CA THR A 208 -28.80 19.34 -35.74
C THR A 208 -29.47 18.91 -34.43
N ALA A 209 -29.08 17.76 -33.89
CA ALA A 209 -29.61 17.26 -32.63
C ALA A 209 -29.33 18.21 -31.46
N LEU A 210 -28.09 18.72 -31.35
CA LEU A 210 -27.70 19.69 -30.31
C LEU A 210 -28.53 20.97 -30.41
N ASN A 211 -28.70 21.54 -31.61
CA ASN A 211 -29.54 22.72 -31.81
C ASN A 211 -31.00 22.46 -31.39
N CYS A 212 -31.54 21.28 -31.73
CA CYS A 212 -32.88 20.87 -31.28
C CYS A 212 -32.98 20.75 -29.75
N TYR A 213 -32.01 20.13 -29.09
CA TYR A 213 -31.99 20.03 -27.62
C TYR A 213 -31.81 21.38 -26.92
N GLU A 214 -30.96 22.25 -27.46
CA GLU A 214 -30.78 23.62 -26.98
C GLU A 214 -32.07 24.42 -27.07
N LYS A 215 -32.79 24.32 -28.20
CA LYS A 215 -34.13 24.92 -28.34
C LYS A 215 -35.11 24.37 -27.31
N ALA A 216 -35.16 23.04 -27.13
CA ALA A 216 -36.02 22.44 -26.10
C ALA A 216 -35.69 22.96 -24.69
N ALA A 217 -34.39 23.11 -24.37
CA ALA A 217 -33.93 23.64 -23.08
C ALA A 217 -34.19 25.15 -22.91
N ILE A 218 -34.18 25.94 -24.00
CA ILE A 218 -34.55 27.37 -23.96
C ILE A 218 -36.04 27.52 -23.65
N GLU A 219 -36.89 26.78 -24.35
CA GLU A 219 -38.35 26.86 -24.15
C GLU A 219 -38.77 26.27 -22.80
N ARG A 220 -38.04 25.25 -22.32
CA ARG A 220 -38.26 24.65 -21.00
C ARG A 220 -36.92 24.45 -20.26
N PRO A 221 -36.46 25.45 -19.47
CA PRO A 221 -35.18 25.37 -18.75
C PRO A 221 -35.05 24.21 -17.77
N MET A 222 -36.17 23.64 -17.30
CA MET A 222 -36.22 22.47 -16.42
C MET A 222 -36.37 21.13 -17.18
N TYR A 223 -35.93 21.04 -18.44
CA TYR A 223 -35.99 19.82 -19.24
C TYR A 223 -34.71 18.99 -19.11
N ALA A 224 -34.60 18.18 -18.05
CA ALA A 224 -33.38 17.46 -17.68
C ALA A 224 -32.87 16.52 -18.78
N GLU A 225 -33.78 15.86 -19.49
CA GLU A 225 -33.50 14.90 -20.56
C GLU A 225 -32.74 15.54 -21.73
N ALA A 226 -33.04 16.80 -22.08
CA ALA A 226 -32.33 17.52 -23.13
C ALA A 226 -30.86 17.74 -22.75
N TYR A 227 -30.58 18.20 -21.53
CA TYR A 227 -29.21 18.38 -21.05
C TYR A 227 -28.45 17.05 -20.98
N CYS A 228 -29.09 15.97 -20.51
CA CYS A 228 -28.46 14.65 -20.48
C CYS A 228 -28.06 14.19 -21.89
N ASN A 229 -28.95 14.30 -22.88
CA ASN A 229 -28.68 13.89 -24.25
C ASN A 229 -27.64 14.77 -24.95
N MET A 230 -27.62 16.09 -24.68
CA MET A 230 -26.53 16.97 -25.13
C MET A 230 -25.18 16.49 -24.58
N GLY A 231 -25.13 16.16 -23.29
CA GLY A 231 -23.92 15.64 -22.65
C GLY A 231 -23.42 14.35 -23.28
N VAL A 232 -24.33 13.45 -23.67
CA VAL A 232 -23.98 12.20 -24.37
C VAL A 232 -23.32 12.50 -25.72
N ILE A 233 -23.84 13.46 -26.49
CA ILE A 233 -23.27 13.86 -27.77
C ILE A 233 -21.87 14.46 -27.58
N TYR A 234 -21.69 15.40 -26.65
CA TYR A 234 -20.38 16.00 -26.37
C TYR A 234 -19.35 14.96 -25.93
N LYS A 235 -19.75 14.00 -25.08
CA LYS A 235 -18.89 12.88 -24.66
C LYS A 235 -18.45 12.05 -25.87
N ASN A 236 -19.38 11.69 -26.76
CA ASN A 236 -19.07 10.90 -27.96
C ASN A 236 -18.15 11.66 -28.95
N ARG A 237 -18.11 13.00 -28.89
CA ARG A 237 -17.16 13.84 -29.64
C ARG A 237 -15.80 13.99 -28.95
N GLY A 238 -15.64 13.49 -27.73
CA GLY A 238 -14.42 13.66 -26.92
C GLY A 238 -14.31 15.02 -26.23
N ASP A 239 -15.35 15.86 -26.30
CA ASP A 239 -15.43 17.12 -25.54
C ASP A 239 -16.01 16.84 -24.14
N LEU A 240 -15.13 16.38 -23.27
CA LEU A 240 -15.48 15.89 -21.93
C LEU A 240 -15.94 17.04 -21.02
N GLU A 241 -15.33 18.22 -21.17
CA GLU A 241 -15.64 19.41 -20.40
C GLU A 241 -17.06 19.91 -20.69
N SER A 242 -17.46 20.02 -21.96
CA SER A 242 -18.84 20.38 -22.34
C SER A 242 -19.83 19.30 -21.91
N ALA A 243 -19.46 18.02 -21.99
CA ALA A 243 -20.30 16.92 -21.52
C ALA A 243 -20.59 17.02 -20.02
N ILE A 244 -19.53 17.24 -19.21
CA ILE A 244 -19.63 17.45 -17.76
C ILE A 244 -20.54 18.63 -17.43
N ALA A 245 -20.39 19.77 -18.11
CA ALA A 245 -21.24 20.94 -17.89
C ALA A 245 -22.73 20.65 -18.19
N CYS A 246 -23.02 19.84 -19.21
CA CYS A 246 -24.38 19.41 -19.53
C CYS A 246 -24.95 18.48 -18.44
N TYR A 247 -24.17 17.50 -17.96
CA TYR A 247 -24.62 16.63 -16.87
C TYR A 247 -24.80 17.38 -15.54
N GLU A 248 -23.95 18.35 -15.22
CA GLU A 248 -24.10 19.21 -14.03
C GLU A 248 -25.41 20.02 -14.10
N ARG A 249 -25.75 20.56 -15.28
CA ARG A 249 -27.06 21.22 -15.51
C ARG A 249 -28.23 20.23 -15.35
N CYS A 250 -28.12 19.03 -15.93
CA CYS A 250 -29.12 17.98 -15.78
C CYS A 250 -29.35 17.64 -14.29
N LEU A 251 -28.29 17.44 -13.52
CA LEU A 251 -28.36 17.07 -12.10
C LEU A 251 -28.77 18.25 -11.19
N THR A 252 -28.58 19.49 -11.64
CA THR A 252 -29.12 20.67 -10.96
C THR A 252 -30.65 20.70 -11.08
N VAL A 253 -31.19 20.36 -12.26
CA VAL A 253 -32.64 20.29 -12.51
C VAL A 253 -33.26 19.05 -11.87
N SER A 254 -32.60 17.89 -11.99
CA SER A 254 -33.07 16.60 -11.47
C SER A 254 -31.93 15.84 -10.78
N PRO A 255 -31.73 16.04 -9.47
CA PRO A 255 -30.62 15.43 -8.71
C PRO A 255 -30.61 13.90 -8.69
N ASN A 256 -31.77 13.26 -8.92
CA ASN A 256 -31.92 11.81 -8.92
C ASN A 256 -31.91 11.19 -10.33
N PHE A 257 -31.40 11.92 -11.33
CA PHE A 257 -31.31 11.42 -12.70
C PHE A 257 -30.12 10.44 -12.83
N GLU A 258 -30.38 9.16 -12.52
CA GLU A 258 -29.34 8.11 -12.44
C GLU A 258 -28.52 7.93 -13.72
N ILE A 259 -29.14 8.05 -14.89
CA ILE A 259 -28.43 7.96 -16.19
C ILE A 259 -27.38 9.08 -16.30
N ALA A 260 -27.68 10.29 -15.84
CA ALA A 260 -26.76 11.42 -15.89
C ALA A 260 -25.64 11.28 -14.86
N LYS A 261 -25.91 10.74 -13.67
CA LYS A 261 -24.85 10.39 -12.68
C LYS A 261 -23.87 9.37 -13.25
N ASN A 262 -24.37 8.32 -13.91
CA ASN A 262 -23.55 7.31 -14.54
C ASN A 262 -22.71 7.90 -15.68
N ASN A 263 -23.32 8.67 -16.58
CA ASN A 263 -22.60 9.31 -17.68
C ASN A 263 -21.58 10.36 -17.20
N MET A 264 -21.87 11.07 -16.10
CA MET A 264 -20.95 11.99 -15.44
C MET A 264 -19.73 11.25 -14.88
N ALA A 265 -19.93 10.10 -14.22
CA ALA A 265 -18.83 9.27 -13.72
C ALA A 265 -17.91 8.78 -14.84
N ILE A 266 -18.48 8.37 -15.98
CA ILE A 266 -17.72 7.98 -17.18
C ILE A 266 -16.89 9.16 -17.68
N ALA A 267 -17.52 10.31 -17.95
CA ALA A 267 -16.83 11.49 -18.50
C ALA A 267 -15.71 12.02 -17.58
N LEU A 268 -15.93 12.02 -16.27
CA LEU A 268 -14.91 12.38 -15.29
C LEU A 268 -13.73 11.40 -15.26
N THR A 269 -13.99 10.10 -15.46
CA THR A 269 -12.94 9.08 -15.52
C THR A 269 -12.09 9.22 -16.77
N ASP A 270 -12.72 9.48 -17.93
CA ASP A 270 -12.02 9.72 -19.18
C ASP A 270 -11.14 10.99 -19.09
N LEU A 271 -11.67 12.05 -18.46
CA LEU A 271 -10.92 13.30 -18.25
C LEU A 271 -9.76 13.09 -17.28
N GLY A 272 -9.98 12.37 -16.18
CA GLY A 272 -8.93 12.00 -15.25
C GLY A 272 -7.81 11.19 -15.90
N THR A 273 -8.16 10.30 -16.83
CA THR A 273 -7.19 9.50 -17.59
C THR A 273 -6.36 10.37 -18.52
N LYS A 274 -7.01 11.27 -19.26
CA LYS A 274 -6.34 12.23 -20.15
C LYS A 274 -5.33 13.10 -19.38
N VAL A 275 -5.76 13.71 -18.28
CA VAL A 275 -4.91 14.59 -17.45
C VAL A 275 -3.75 13.83 -16.80
N LYS A 276 -3.97 12.58 -16.36
CA LYS A 276 -2.90 11.71 -15.87
C LYS A 276 -1.84 11.46 -16.95
N LEU A 277 -2.27 11.14 -18.17
CA LEU A 277 -1.37 10.88 -19.31
C LEU A 277 -0.59 12.14 -19.75
N GLU A 278 -1.15 13.32 -19.54
CA GLU A 278 -0.48 14.62 -19.76
C GLU A 278 0.54 14.95 -18.65
N GLY A 279 0.61 14.15 -17.58
CA GLY A 279 1.62 14.20 -16.53
C GLY A 279 1.13 14.71 -15.17
N ASP A 280 -0.12 15.18 -15.05
CA ASP A 280 -0.68 15.61 -13.77
C ASP A 280 -1.49 14.49 -13.09
N ILE A 281 -0.76 13.57 -12.48
CA ILE A 281 -1.34 12.41 -11.78
C ILE A 281 -2.22 12.85 -10.60
N ASN A 282 -1.91 13.95 -9.92
CA ASN A 282 -2.69 14.42 -8.76
C ASN A 282 -4.08 14.90 -9.19
N GLN A 283 -4.13 15.68 -10.28
CA GLN A 283 -5.39 16.14 -10.84
C GLN A 283 -6.21 14.98 -11.41
N GLY A 284 -5.57 14.01 -12.07
CA GLY A 284 -6.23 12.77 -12.49
C GLY A 284 -6.89 12.01 -11.33
N VAL A 285 -6.19 11.89 -10.19
CA VAL A 285 -6.73 11.30 -8.95
C VAL A 285 -7.96 12.06 -8.43
N ALA A 286 -7.94 13.40 -8.47
CA ALA A 286 -9.08 14.21 -8.05
C ALA A 286 -10.32 13.93 -8.91
N TYR A 287 -10.16 13.78 -10.23
CA TYR A 287 -11.25 13.43 -11.13
C TYR A 287 -11.79 12.01 -10.90
N TYR A 288 -10.95 11.00 -10.70
CA TYR A 288 -11.43 9.65 -10.37
C TYR A 288 -12.23 9.62 -9.07
N LYS A 289 -11.81 10.38 -8.05
CA LYS A 289 -12.58 10.53 -6.81
C LYS A 289 -13.92 11.22 -7.04
N LYS A 290 -13.95 12.28 -7.85
CA LYS A 290 -15.20 12.95 -8.24
C LYS A 290 -16.11 11.99 -9.02
N ALA A 291 -15.57 11.12 -9.87
CA ALA A 291 -16.36 10.10 -10.58
C ALA A 291 -17.05 9.12 -9.60
N LEU A 292 -16.30 8.63 -8.60
CA LEU A 292 -16.83 7.72 -7.57
C LEU A 292 -17.86 8.38 -6.64
N TYR A 293 -17.90 9.71 -6.55
CA TYR A 293 -18.99 10.41 -5.86
C TYR A 293 -20.33 10.24 -6.59
N TYR A 294 -20.33 10.25 -7.94
CA TYR A 294 -21.56 10.08 -8.73
C TYR A 294 -21.94 8.62 -8.93
N ASN A 295 -20.97 7.73 -9.11
CA ASN A 295 -21.19 6.28 -9.15
C ASN A 295 -20.08 5.57 -8.36
N TRP A 296 -20.40 5.24 -7.11
CA TRP A 296 -19.44 4.66 -6.17
C TRP A 296 -18.98 3.25 -6.53
N HIS A 297 -19.66 2.53 -7.42
CA HIS A 297 -19.30 1.19 -7.87
C HIS A 297 -18.82 1.17 -9.33
N TYR A 298 -18.38 2.32 -9.88
CA TYR A 298 -17.84 2.38 -11.23
C TYR A 298 -16.43 1.77 -11.28
N ALA A 299 -16.33 0.57 -11.85
CA ALA A 299 -15.12 -0.24 -11.82
C ALA A 299 -13.91 0.43 -12.48
N ASP A 300 -14.10 1.12 -13.60
CA ASP A 300 -13.00 1.76 -14.34
C ASP A 300 -12.39 2.93 -13.56
N ALA A 301 -13.20 3.73 -12.85
CA ALA A 301 -12.68 4.76 -11.96
C ALA A 301 -11.88 4.17 -10.80
N MET A 302 -12.35 3.06 -10.19
CA MET A 302 -11.62 2.38 -9.12
C MET A 302 -10.28 1.82 -9.61
N TYR A 303 -10.30 1.16 -10.78
CA TYR A 303 -9.10 0.60 -11.39
C TYR A 303 -8.07 1.70 -11.68
N ASN A 304 -8.47 2.77 -12.37
CA ASN A 304 -7.59 3.86 -12.73
C ASN A 304 -7.05 4.64 -11.51
N LEU A 305 -7.87 4.77 -10.45
CA LEU A 305 -7.44 5.32 -9.18
C LEU A 305 -6.39 4.43 -8.49
N GLY A 306 -6.58 3.10 -8.52
CA GLY A 306 -5.62 2.12 -8.01
C GLY A 306 -4.28 2.18 -8.76
N VAL A 307 -4.31 2.26 -10.10
CA VAL A 307 -3.12 2.42 -10.94
C VAL A 307 -2.39 3.73 -10.60
N ALA A 308 -3.11 4.85 -10.57
CA ALA A 308 -2.52 6.15 -10.24
C ALA A 308 -1.88 6.16 -8.84
N TYR A 309 -2.53 5.53 -7.85
CA TYR A 309 -1.93 5.41 -6.52
C TYR A 309 -0.76 4.44 -6.45
N GLY A 310 -0.73 3.39 -7.27
CA GLY A 310 0.44 2.54 -7.44
C GLY A 310 1.65 3.33 -7.96
N GLU A 311 1.45 4.13 -9.01
CA GLU A 311 2.47 5.02 -9.59
C GLU A 311 2.98 6.07 -8.59
N MET A 312 2.10 6.56 -7.70
CA MET A 312 2.47 7.51 -6.65
C MET A 312 3.08 6.86 -5.40
N LEU A 313 3.15 5.53 -5.31
CA LEU A 313 3.48 4.79 -4.08
C LEU A 313 2.55 5.14 -2.90
N LYS A 314 1.28 5.45 -3.21
CA LYS A 314 0.24 5.90 -2.27
C LYS A 314 -0.92 4.91 -2.15
N PHE A 315 -0.81 3.72 -2.76
CA PHE A 315 -1.85 2.68 -2.73
C PHE A 315 -2.30 2.36 -1.30
N ASP A 316 -1.36 2.28 -0.37
CA ASP A 316 -1.66 2.03 1.04
C ASP A 316 -2.50 3.14 1.68
N MET A 317 -2.34 4.40 1.28
CA MET A 317 -3.19 5.50 1.77
C MET A 317 -4.64 5.39 1.29
N MET A 318 -4.87 4.86 0.08
CA MET A 318 -6.23 4.59 -0.40
C MET A 318 -6.86 3.45 0.40
N ALA A 319 -6.13 2.35 0.60
CA ALA A 319 -6.60 1.22 1.39
C ALA A 319 -6.98 1.66 2.82
N LEU A 320 -6.21 2.57 3.43
CA LEU A 320 -6.52 3.16 4.74
C LEU A 320 -7.72 4.11 4.71
N SER A 321 -8.02 4.77 3.60
CA SER A 321 -9.24 5.58 3.48
C SER A 321 -10.52 4.74 3.51
N ILE A 322 -10.45 3.48 3.07
CA ILE A 322 -11.56 2.51 3.09
C ILE A 322 -11.57 1.74 4.41
N LYS A 323 -10.40 1.28 4.86
CA LYS A 323 -10.20 0.53 6.10
C LYS A 323 -9.03 1.12 6.91
N PRO A 324 -9.29 2.09 7.80
CA PRO A 324 -8.25 2.81 8.56
C PRO A 324 -7.32 1.92 9.39
N ASN A 325 -7.79 0.74 9.82
CA ASN A 325 -7.02 -0.22 10.62
C ASN A 325 -6.57 -1.44 9.79
N PHE A 326 -6.25 -1.25 8.50
CA PHE A 326 -5.72 -2.33 7.67
C PHE A 326 -4.22 -2.54 7.93
N SER A 327 -3.89 -3.56 8.73
CA SER A 327 -2.53 -3.80 9.23
C SER A 327 -1.48 -3.92 8.12
N GLN A 328 -1.80 -4.55 7.00
CA GLN A 328 -0.89 -4.70 5.86
C GLN A 328 -0.51 -3.34 5.26
N SER A 329 -1.49 -2.46 5.03
CA SER A 329 -1.22 -1.13 4.46
C SER A 329 -0.54 -0.18 5.45
N LEU A 330 -0.87 -0.27 6.74
CA LEU A 330 -0.12 0.46 7.78
C LEU A 330 1.34 0.03 7.82
N ASN A 331 1.62 -1.28 7.76
CA ASN A 331 2.99 -1.81 7.71
C ASN A 331 3.73 -1.36 6.45
N ASN A 332 3.11 -1.47 5.27
CA ASN A 332 3.72 -1.03 4.01
C ASN A 332 4.05 0.48 4.02
N LEU A 333 3.15 1.32 4.53
CA LEU A 333 3.40 2.75 4.69
C LEU A 333 4.57 3.01 5.66
N GLY A 334 4.66 2.21 6.73
CA GLY A 334 5.80 2.18 7.63
C GLY A 334 7.12 1.89 6.91
N VAL A 335 7.16 0.85 6.08
CA VAL A 335 8.33 0.50 5.25
C VAL A 335 8.71 1.63 4.29
N VAL A 336 7.72 2.26 3.64
CA VAL A 336 7.96 3.42 2.77
C VAL A 336 8.58 4.58 3.54
N TYR A 337 8.07 4.89 4.74
CA TYR A 337 8.65 5.93 5.59
C TYR A 337 10.06 5.58 6.09
N THR A 338 10.35 4.31 6.37
CA THR A 338 11.71 3.84 6.68
C THR A 338 12.66 4.14 5.52
N VAL A 339 12.28 3.82 4.29
CA VAL A 339 13.08 4.11 3.08
C VAL A 339 13.28 5.61 2.88
N GLN A 340 12.29 6.44 3.24
CA GLN A 340 12.37 7.90 3.20
C GLN A 340 13.18 8.51 4.36
N GLY A 341 13.60 7.72 5.35
CA GLY A 341 14.31 8.20 6.55
C GLY A 341 13.42 8.88 7.58
N LYS A 342 12.09 8.81 7.45
CA LYS A 342 11.12 9.38 8.40
C LYS A 342 10.85 8.39 9.53
N MET A 343 11.79 8.26 10.45
CA MET A 343 11.79 7.18 11.44
C MET A 343 10.58 7.21 12.39
N ASP A 344 10.22 8.36 12.94
CA ASP A 344 9.08 8.47 13.86
C ASP A 344 7.75 8.15 13.17
N ALA A 345 7.58 8.63 11.94
CA ALA A 345 6.41 8.31 11.12
C ALA A 345 6.36 6.83 10.77
N ALA A 346 7.51 6.22 10.45
CA ALA A 346 7.62 4.79 10.18
C ALA A 346 7.22 3.96 11.42
N ALA A 347 7.79 4.27 12.59
CA ALA A 347 7.49 3.60 13.85
C ALA A 347 5.99 3.68 14.14
N SER A 348 5.40 4.89 14.08
CA SER A 348 3.98 5.09 14.32
C SER A 348 3.09 4.25 13.41
N MET A 349 3.41 4.12 12.11
CA MET A 349 2.60 3.31 11.19
C MET A 349 2.75 1.81 11.47
N ILE A 350 3.97 1.32 11.74
CA ILE A 350 4.20 -0.09 12.04
C ILE A 350 3.57 -0.48 13.39
N GLU A 351 3.66 0.37 14.40
CA GLU A 351 3.02 0.16 15.70
C GLU A 351 1.49 0.12 15.57
N LYS A 352 0.89 1.00 14.77
CA LYS A 352 -0.54 0.93 14.44
C LYS A 352 -0.89 -0.37 13.71
N ALA A 353 -0.02 -0.86 12.83
CA ALA A 353 -0.23 -2.16 12.17
C ALA A 353 -0.26 -3.31 13.19
N ILE A 354 0.65 -3.28 14.17
CA ILE A 354 0.72 -4.26 15.27
C ILE A 354 -0.50 -4.16 16.20
N VAL A 355 -0.94 -2.94 16.55
CA VAL A 355 -2.16 -2.75 17.35
C VAL A 355 -3.39 -3.27 16.61
N ALA A 356 -3.48 -3.03 15.28
CA ALA A 356 -4.57 -3.52 14.46
C ALA A 356 -4.56 -5.05 14.28
N ASN A 357 -3.37 -5.67 14.25
CA ASN A 357 -3.21 -7.12 14.21
C ASN A 357 -1.96 -7.57 14.99
N PRO A 358 -2.10 -7.95 16.27
CA PRO A 358 -0.98 -8.38 17.11
C PRO A 358 -0.31 -9.68 16.66
N THR A 359 -0.93 -10.42 15.74
CA THR A 359 -0.37 -11.66 15.16
C THR A 359 0.27 -11.43 13.79
N TYR A 360 0.43 -10.17 13.35
CA TYR A 360 1.09 -9.87 12.08
C TYR A 360 2.61 -9.91 12.21
N ALA A 361 3.19 -11.10 12.08
CA ALA A 361 4.62 -11.35 12.29
C ALA A 361 5.54 -10.41 11.47
N GLU A 362 5.19 -10.12 10.21
CA GLU A 362 6.01 -9.28 9.33
C GLU A 362 6.14 -7.84 9.85
N ALA A 363 5.11 -7.29 10.50
CA ALA A 363 5.18 -5.95 11.10
C ALA A 363 6.26 -5.89 12.19
N TYR A 364 6.39 -6.93 13.02
CA TYR A 364 7.46 -7.02 14.02
C TYR A 364 8.85 -7.14 13.39
N ASN A 365 9.01 -7.88 12.29
CA ASN A 365 10.27 -7.91 11.55
C ASN A 365 10.63 -6.51 11.02
N ASN A 366 9.67 -5.79 10.43
CA ASN A 366 9.90 -4.46 9.88
C ASN A 366 10.16 -3.42 10.98
N LEU A 367 9.53 -3.56 12.15
CA LEU A 367 9.85 -2.77 13.33
C LEU A 367 11.30 -3.01 13.79
N GLY A 368 11.75 -4.27 13.80
CA GLY A 368 13.13 -4.60 14.12
C GLY A 368 14.13 -4.02 13.12
N VAL A 369 13.79 -3.99 11.83
CA VAL A 369 14.60 -3.35 10.78
C VAL A 369 14.71 -1.84 11.04
N LEU A 370 13.59 -1.20 11.37
CA LEU A 370 13.56 0.21 11.70
C LEU A 370 14.43 0.53 12.92
N TYR A 371 14.30 -0.22 14.01
CA TYR A 371 15.11 -0.01 15.22
C TYR A 371 16.60 -0.25 14.98
N ARG A 372 16.96 -1.25 14.16
CA ARG A 372 18.36 -1.48 13.76
C ARG A 372 18.90 -0.27 13.00
N ASP A 373 18.15 0.24 12.03
CA ASP A 373 18.56 1.38 11.22
C ASP A 373 18.62 2.68 12.04
N ALA A 374 17.84 2.76 13.13
CA ALA A 374 17.90 3.82 14.15
C ALA A 374 19.04 3.65 15.17
N GLY A 375 19.77 2.53 15.16
CA GLY A 375 20.84 2.22 16.13
C GLY A 375 20.38 1.60 17.45
N ASN A 376 19.07 1.39 17.64
CA ASN A 376 18.47 0.77 18.83
C ASN A 376 18.49 -0.76 18.74
N ILE A 377 19.69 -1.36 18.84
CA ILE A 377 19.87 -2.79 18.57
C ILE A 377 19.11 -3.69 19.53
N SER A 378 19.02 -3.36 20.82
CA SER A 378 18.29 -4.18 21.79
C SER A 378 16.80 -4.30 21.42
N LEU A 379 16.16 -3.17 21.11
CA LEU A 379 14.77 -3.14 20.64
C LEU A 379 14.60 -3.87 19.30
N ALA A 380 15.61 -3.81 18.41
CA ALA A 380 15.60 -4.57 17.18
C ALA A 380 15.56 -6.09 17.44
N VAL A 381 16.42 -6.59 18.32
CA VAL A 381 16.46 -8.00 18.72
C VAL A 381 15.14 -8.43 19.33
N GLU A 382 14.57 -7.64 20.24
CA GLU A 382 13.27 -7.91 20.87
C GLU A 382 12.15 -8.00 19.82
N ALA A 383 12.10 -7.07 18.87
CA ALA A 383 11.10 -7.08 17.80
C ALA A 383 11.22 -8.32 16.90
N TYR A 384 12.45 -8.71 16.52
CA TYR A 384 12.65 -9.95 15.77
C TYR A 384 12.24 -11.19 16.58
N GLU A 385 12.46 -11.20 17.89
CA GLU A 385 12.01 -12.28 18.77
C GLU A 385 10.49 -12.38 18.85
N GLN A 386 9.77 -11.24 18.87
CA GLN A 386 8.30 -11.26 18.79
C GLN A 386 7.83 -11.81 17.45
N CYS A 387 8.47 -11.43 16.34
CA CYS A 387 8.20 -12.03 15.03
C CYS A 387 8.36 -13.56 15.07
N LEU A 388 9.47 -14.05 15.64
CA LEU A 388 9.77 -15.48 15.72
C LEU A 388 8.90 -16.26 16.73
N LYS A 389 8.26 -15.58 17.69
CA LYS A 389 7.25 -16.22 18.56
C LYS A 389 5.96 -16.51 17.78
N ILE A 390 5.63 -15.66 16.82
CA ILE A 390 4.41 -15.77 16.00
C ILE A 390 4.66 -16.68 14.79
N ASP A 391 5.76 -16.46 14.09
CA ASP A 391 6.21 -17.24 12.94
C ASP A 391 7.65 -17.74 13.19
N PRO A 392 7.82 -18.91 13.82
CA PRO A 392 9.13 -19.48 14.13
C PRO A 392 10.03 -19.69 12.91
N ASP A 393 9.44 -19.88 11.72
CA ASP A 393 10.16 -20.18 10.48
C ASP A 393 10.36 -18.94 9.59
N SER A 394 10.03 -17.75 10.10
CA SER A 394 10.33 -16.47 9.44
C SER A 394 11.83 -16.33 9.15
N ARG A 395 12.21 -16.58 7.89
CA ARG A 395 13.60 -16.52 7.43
C ARG A 395 14.21 -15.15 7.70
N ASN A 396 13.50 -14.08 7.33
CA ASN A 396 14.00 -12.71 7.46
C ASN A 396 14.23 -12.33 8.92
N ALA A 397 13.27 -12.58 9.81
CA ALA A 397 13.42 -12.24 11.22
C ALA A 397 14.52 -13.06 11.90
N GLY A 398 14.62 -14.36 11.58
CA GLY A 398 15.69 -15.22 12.08
C GLY A 398 17.08 -14.69 11.72
N GLN A 399 17.31 -14.39 10.45
CA GLN A 399 18.60 -13.90 9.97
C GLN A 399 18.92 -12.49 10.48
N ASN A 400 17.93 -11.59 10.47
CA ASN A 400 18.07 -10.23 10.98
C ASN A 400 18.39 -10.21 12.48
N ARG A 401 17.76 -11.10 13.27
CA ARG A 401 18.07 -11.27 14.69
C ARG A 401 19.53 -11.68 14.90
N LEU A 402 19.99 -12.70 14.18
CA LEU A 402 21.37 -13.19 14.27
C LEU A 402 22.38 -12.08 13.93
N LEU A 403 22.13 -11.35 12.84
CA LEU A 403 22.97 -10.21 12.47
C LEU A 403 22.96 -9.13 13.56
N ALA A 404 21.77 -8.75 14.06
CA ALA A 404 21.62 -7.71 15.08
C ALA A 404 22.36 -8.04 16.39
N MET A 405 22.29 -9.29 16.84
CA MET A 405 22.98 -9.72 18.06
C MET A 405 24.51 -9.57 17.99
N ASN A 406 25.12 -9.61 16.80
CA ASN A 406 26.56 -9.36 16.66
C ASN A 406 26.98 -7.93 17.03
N TYR A 407 26.08 -6.95 16.98
CA TYR A 407 26.42 -5.57 17.31
C TYR A 407 26.58 -5.32 18.82
N ILE A 408 25.96 -6.15 19.65
CA ILE A 408 25.91 -5.97 21.12
C ILE A 408 26.57 -7.10 21.92
N ASN A 409 26.82 -8.26 21.29
CA ASN A 409 27.43 -9.39 21.98
C ASN A 409 28.96 -9.30 21.93
N GLU A 410 29.58 -9.30 23.11
CA GLU A 410 31.04 -9.22 23.28
C GLU A 410 31.71 -10.60 23.45
N GLY A 411 30.94 -11.70 23.46
CA GLY A 411 31.45 -13.06 23.65
C GLY A 411 31.63 -13.49 25.10
N THR A 412 30.86 -12.91 26.02
CA THR A 412 30.86 -13.28 27.45
C THR A 412 30.06 -14.55 27.75
N ASP A 413 29.18 -14.96 26.83
CA ASP A 413 28.38 -16.18 26.90
C ASP A 413 28.19 -16.83 25.51
N ASP A 414 27.56 -18.01 25.49
CA ASP A 414 27.32 -18.77 24.26
C ASP A 414 25.98 -18.44 23.58
N LYS A 415 25.18 -17.47 24.07
CA LYS A 415 23.81 -17.24 23.60
C LYS A 415 23.75 -16.96 22.09
N LEU A 416 24.71 -16.19 21.58
CA LEU A 416 24.79 -15.90 20.15
C LEU A 416 25.09 -17.16 19.34
N TYR A 417 26.01 -18.00 19.81
CA TYR A 417 26.31 -19.27 19.16
C TYR A 417 25.11 -20.22 19.17
N GLU A 418 24.42 -20.35 20.31
CA GLU A 418 23.22 -21.18 20.45
C GLU A 418 22.11 -20.71 19.49
N ALA A 419 21.88 -19.40 19.40
CA ALA A 419 20.93 -18.82 18.46
C ALA A 419 21.24 -19.21 17.00
N HIS A 420 22.51 -19.12 16.57
CA HIS A 420 22.91 -19.52 15.22
C HIS A 420 22.74 -21.02 15.00
N ARG A 421 23.21 -21.85 15.94
CA ARG A 421 23.12 -23.31 15.87
C ARG A 421 21.67 -23.77 15.75
N ASP A 422 20.79 -23.21 16.58
CA ASP A 422 19.39 -23.61 16.62
C ASP A 422 18.62 -23.10 15.39
N TRP A 423 18.94 -21.91 14.89
CA TRP A 423 18.46 -21.44 13.59
C TRP A 423 18.88 -22.40 12.47
N GLY A 424 20.18 -22.73 12.37
CA GLY A 424 20.70 -23.54 11.28
C GLY A 424 20.18 -24.97 11.29
N ARG A 425 20.00 -25.58 12.48
CA ARG A 425 19.36 -26.89 12.62
C ARG A 425 17.92 -26.89 12.11
N ARG A 426 17.13 -25.86 12.43
CA ARG A 426 15.73 -25.75 11.97
C ARG A 426 15.66 -25.44 10.48
N PHE A 427 16.44 -24.46 10.03
CA PHE A 427 16.46 -24.01 8.64
C PHE A 427 16.89 -25.13 7.68
N MET A 428 17.88 -25.95 8.06
CA MET A 428 18.32 -27.09 7.26
C MET A 428 17.19 -28.10 6.96
N ARG A 429 16.24 -28.30 7.90
CA ARG A 429 15.12 -29.25 7.74
C ARG A 429 14.12 -28.84 6.66
N LEU A 430 14.16 -27.58 6.21
CA LEU A 430 13.31 -27.07 5.13
C LEU A 430 13.81 -27.52 3.74
N PHE A 431 15.00 -28.11 3.67
CA PHE A 431 15.66 -28.54 2.44
C PHE A 431 15.94 -30.04 2.47
N LEU A 432 16.05 -30.67 1.30
CA LEU A 432 16.55 -32.03 1.18
C LEU A 432 18.06 -31.98 1.01
N GLN A 433 18.80 -32.76 1.79
CA GLN A 433 20.26 -32.82 1.73
C GLN A 433 20.73 -33.85 0.71
N TYR A 434 21.74 -33.49 -0.08
CA TYR A 434 22.55 -34.47 -0.80
C TYR A 434 23.58 -35.11 0.14
N ASN A 435 23.75 -36.43 0.00
CA ASN A 435 24.65 -37.25 0.82
C ASN A 435 25.72 -37.99 -0.01
N SER A 436 25.71 -37.81 -1.34
CA SER A 436 26.64 -38.45 -2.26
C SER A 436 26.99 -37.51 -3.42
N TRP A 437 28.21 -37.65 -3.93
CA TRP A 437 28.77 -36.80 -4.99
C TRP A 437 29.60 -37.65 -5.94
N ASP A 438 29.46 -37.40 -7.24
CA ASP A 438 30.18 -38.12 -8.31
C ASP A 438 31.58 -37.53 -8.57
N ASN A 439 32.03 -36.60 -7.72
CA ASN A 439 33.33 -35.96 -7.80
C ASN A 439 34.43 -37.00 -7.51
N ILE A 440 35.33 -37.22 -8.47
CA ILE A 440 36.42 -38.19 -8.36
C ILE A 440 37.37 -37.78 -7.22
N LYS A 441 37.59 -38.68 -6.26
CA LYS A 441 38.52 -38.49 -5.12
C LYS A 441 39.98 -38.72 -5.53
N ASP A 442 40.52 -37.78 -6.29
CA ASP A 442 41.94 -37.68 -6.59
C ASP A 442 42.51 -36.44 -5.86
N PRO A 443 43.45 -36.59 -4.90
CA PRO A 443 44.00 -35.47 -4.15
C PRO A 443 44.73 -34.41 -5.00
N GLU A 444 45.29 -34.79 -6.15
CA GLU A 444 46.21 -33.94 -6.93
C GLU A 444 45.57 -33.35 -8.19
N ARG A 445 44.37 -33.80 -8.58
CA ARG A 445 43.71 -33.27 -9.79
C ARG A 445 43.38 -31.77 -9.68
N PRO A 446 43.18 -31.07 -10.81
CA PRO A 446 42.59 -29.74 -10.81
C PRO A 446 41.22 -29.72 -10.10
N LEU A 447 40.98 -28.68 -9.31
CA LEU A 447 39.75 -28.48 -8.55
C LEU A 447 38.82 -27.49 -9.24
N VAL A 448 37.51 -27.70 -9.10
CA VAL A 448 36.49 -26.74 -9.51
C VAL A 448 35.97 -25.99 -8.29
N ILE A 449 36.24 -24.69 -8.23
CA ILE A 449 35.87 -23.81 -7.11
C ILE A 449 34.64 -22.99 -7.49
N GLY A 450 33.57 -23.14 -6.72
CA GLY A 450 32.34 -22.37 -6.88
C GLY A 450 32.29 -21.20 -5.89
N TYR A 451 32.07 -19.97 -6.36
CA TYR A 451 31.82 -18.81 -5.48
C TYR A 451 30.38 -18.32 -5.64
N VAL A 452 29.63 -18.22 -4.54
CA VAL A 452 28.23 -17.75 -4.56
C VAL A 452 28.05 -16.48 -3.73
N SER A 453 27.42 -15.46 -4.34
CA SER A 453 27.12 -14.21 -3.66
C SER A 453 26.08 -13.37 -4.43
N PRO A 454 25.22 -12.60 -3.74
CA PRO A 454 24.49 -11.49 -4.35
C PRO A 454 25.33 -10.22 -4.51
N ASP A 455 26.56 -10.20 -4.00
CA ASP A 455 27.33 -8.98 -3.77
C ASP A 455 28.44 -8.70 -4.80
N TYR A 456 28.32 -9.26 -6.00
CA TYR A 456 29.26 -9.00 -7.11
C TYR A 456 29.07 -7.63 -7.79
N PHE A 457 28.58 -6.64 -7.06
CA PHE A 457 28.45 -5.25 -7.50
C PHE A 457 29.30 -4.35 -6.58
N THR A 458 29.20 -3.03 -6.67
CA THR A 458 29.86 -2.09 -5.77
C THR A 458 29.32 -2.24 -4.34
N HIS A 459 29.88 -3.20 -3.63
CA HIS A 459 29.53 -3.65 -2.29
C HIS A 459 30.80 -4.03 -1.50
N SER A 460 30.71 -4.12 -0.17
CA SER A 460 31.85 -4.47 0.70
C SER A 460 32.56 -5.76 0.29
N VAL A 461 31.83 -6.85 0.05
CA VAL A 461 32.39 -8.16 -0.32
C VAL A 461 33.22 -8.08 -1.62
N SER A 462 32.78 -7.23 -2.56
CA SER A 462 33.42 -7.09 -3.87
C SER A 462 34.90 -6.68 -3.79
N TYR A 463 35.28 -5.89 -2.79
CA TYR A 463 36.66 -5.42 -2.61
C TYR A 463 37.60 -6.50 -2.09
N PHE A 464 37.10 -7.69 -1.80
CA PHE A 464 37.90 -8.78 -1.25
C PHE A 464 37.84 -10.05 -2.10
N ILE A 465 36.68 -10.35 -2.68
CA ILE A 465 36.55 -11.46 -3.62
C ILE A 465 37.26 -11.20 -4.95
N GLU A 466 37.57 -9.94 -5.27
CA GLU A 466 38.26 -9.60 -6.52
C GLU A 466 39.62 -10.32 -6.65
N ALA A 467 40.39 -10.48 -5.57
CA ALA A 467 41.69 -11.13 -5.61
C ALA A 467 41.62 -12.59 -6.11
N PRO A 468 40.87 -13.52 -5.49
CA PRO A 468 40.79 -14.90 -5.99
C PRO A 468 40.18 -15.01 -7.39
N LEU A 469 39.24 -14.15 -7.78
CA LEU A 469 38.70 -14.16 -9.15
C LEU A 469 39.77 -13.85 -10.21
N ILE A 470 40.81 -13.08 -9.86
CA ILE A 470 41.90 -12.69 -10.77
C ILE A 470 43.07 -13.67 -10.69
N TYR A 471 43.51 -14.01 -9.48
CA TYR A 471 44.84 -14.56 -9.23
C TYR A 471 44.86 -16.07 -9.03
N HIS A 472 43.72 -16.75 -9.09
CA HIS A 472 43.72 -18.21 -9.09
C HIS A 472 44.59 -18.75 -10.23
N ASP A 473 45.29 -19.85 -9.99
CA ASP A 473 45.87 -20.63 -11.07
C ASP A 473 44.75 -21.44 -11.75
N TYR A 474 44.14 -20.86 -12.78
CA TYR A 474 43.01 -21.46 -13.49
C TYR A 474 43.34 -22.81 -14.16
N ALA A 475 44.62 -23.17 -14.30
CA ALA A 475 45.00 -24.52 -14.75
C ALA A 475 44.71 -25.59 -13.68
N ASN A 476 44.87 -25.24 -12.40
CA ASN A 476 44.71 -26.14 -11.26
C ASN A 476 43.44 -25.85 -10.44
N TYR A 477 42.83 -24.68 -10.58
CA TYR A 477 41.65 -24.21 -9.85
C TYR A 477 40.68 -23.52 -10.80
N LYS A 478 39.80 -24.30 -11.45
CA LYS A 478 38.78 -23.75 -12.36
C LYS A 478 37.70 -23.03 -11.55
N VAL A 479 37.49 -21.76 -11.82
CA VAL A 479 36.51 -20.93 -11.09
C VAL A 479 35.14 -20.93 -11.77
N VAL A 480 34.09 -21.11 -10.98
CA VAL A 480 32.68 -20.93 -11.37
C VAL A 480 32.03 -19.91 -10.43
N VAL A 481 31.46 -18.85 -10.97
CA VAL A 481 30.76 -17.82 -10.20
C VAL A 481 29.26 -17.96 -10.33
N TYR A 482 28.57 -17.99 -9.19
CA TYR A 482 27.11 -17.97 -9.07
C TYR A 482 26.66 -16.60 -8.55
N SER A 483 26.29 -15.71 -9.47
CA SER A 483 25.93 -14.33 -9.19
C SER A 483 24.43 -14.17 -8.94
N ALA A 484 24.05 -13.77 -7.73
CA ALA A 484 22.68 -13.41 -7.38
C ALA A 484 22.42 -11.88 -7.43
N VAL A 485 23.24 -11.15 -8.19
CA VAL A 485 23.13 -9.69 -8.34
C VAL A 485 21.81 -9.32 -9.02
N VAL A 486 21.06 -8.41 -8.40
CA VAL A 486 19.78 -7.91 -8.94
C VAL A 486 20.00 -6.99 -10.15
N LYS A 487 20.95 -6.06 -10.02
CA LYS A 487 21.29 -5.07 -11.05
C LYS A 487 22.80 -4.97 -11.19
N ALA A 488 23.31 -5.42 -12.32
CA ALA A 488 24.73 -5.37 -12.62
C ALA A 488 25.22 -3.92 -12.76
N ASP A 489 26.40 -3.64 -12.24
CA ASP A 489 27.13 -2.38 -12.39
C ASP A 489 28.49 -2.60 -13.10
N ALA A 490 29.28 -1.53 -13.23
CA ALA A 490 30.58 -1.59 -13.88
C ALA A 490 31.53 -2.63 -13.22
N LYS A 491 31.46 -2.78 -11.90
CA LYS A 491 32.29 -3.77 -11.17
C LYS A 491 31.82 -5.20 -11.45
N THR A 492 30.50 -5.42 -11.51
CA THR A 492 29.91 -6.71 -11.89
C THR A 492 30.41 -7.16 -13.25
N ASN A 493 30.34 -6.26 -14.24
CA ASN A 493 30.78 -6.56 -15.61
C ASN A 493 32.29 -6.84 -15.66
N ARG A 494 33.09 -6.08 -14.91
CA ARG A 494 34.54 -6.31 -14.79
C ARG A 494 34.87 -7.68 -14.22
N PHE A 495 34.16 -8.13 -13.18
CA PHE A 495 34.36 -9.49 -12.64
C PHE A 495 33.99 -10.56 -13.66
N ARG A 496 32.83 -10.42 -14.31
CA ARG A 496 32.38 -11.35 -15.35
C ARG A 496 33.40 -11.48 -16.46
N GLU A 497 33.85 -10.35 -17.02
CA GLU A 497 34.86 -10.33 -18.10
C GLU A 497 36.16 -11.02 -17.68
N ARG A 498 36.67 -10.76 -16.47
CA ARG A 498 37.92 -11.35 -15.98
C ARG A 498 37.80 -12.85 -15.76
N VAL A 499 36.71 -13.31 -15.13
CA VAL A 499 36.46 -14.74 -14.90
C VAL A 499 36.38 -15.48 -16.23
N LEU A 500 35.62 -14.96 -17.19
CA LEU A 500 35.49 -15.58 -18.52
C LEU A 500 36.82 -15.56 -19.28
N LYS A 501 37.57 -14.45 -19.23
CA LYS A 501 38.88 -14.32 -19.88
C LYS A 501 39.90 -15.33 -19.35
N ASN A 502 39.84 -15.64 -18.06
CA ASN A 502 40.73 -16.62 -17.41
C ASN A 502 40.27 -18.08 -17.63
N GLY A 503 39.17 -18.33 -18.34
CA GLY A 503 38.64 -19.68 -18.61
C GLY A 503 37.67 -20.21 -17.54
N GLY A 504 37.20 -19.33 -16.65
CA GLY A 504 36.14 -19.65 -15.70
C GLY A 504 34.73 -19.55 -16.29
N THR A 505 33.74 -19.85 -15.46
CA THR A 505 32.31 -19.80 -15.81
C THR A 505 31.59 -18.75 -14.97
N TRP A 506 30.66 -18.02 -15.58
CA TRP A 506 29.77 -17.08 -14.86
C TRP A 506 28.31 -17.49 -15.04
N ARG A 507 27.58 -17.64 -13.94
CA ARG A 507 26.15 -18.00 -13.92
C ARG A 507 25.36 -16.94 -13.16
N ASP A 508 24.40 -16.33 -13.83
CA ASP A 508 23.43 -15.44 -13.18
C ASP A 508 22.29 -16.29 -12.59
N ILE A 509 22.06 -16.15 -11.28
CA ILE A 509 21.12 -16.98 -10.50
C ILE A 509 20.09 -16.15 -9.74
N TYR A 510 20.01 -14.84 -9.99
CA TYR A 510 18.98 -13.99 -9.39
C TYR A 510 17.58 -14.48 -9.82
N GLY A 511 16.66 -14.60 -8.86
CA GLY A 511 15.30 -15.11 -9.09
C GLY A 511 15.19 -16.63 -9.31
N ILE A 512 16.30 -17.37 -9.35
CA ILE A 512 16.28 -18.84 -9.47
C ILE A 512 16.08 -19.46 -8.07
N ASP A 513 15.17 -20.44 -7.99
CA ASP A 513 14.93 -21.23 -6.78
C ASP A 513 16.22 -21.90 -6.26
N GLU A 514 16.45 -21.85 -4.95
CA GLU A 514 17.69 -22.33 -4.33
C GLU A 514 17.95 -23.83 -4.56
N LYS A 515 16.91 -24.67 -4.73
CA LYS A 515 17.08 -26.11 -5.04
C LYS A 515 17.53 -26.32 -6.47
N LYS A 516 17.07 -25.47 -7.40
CA LYS A 516 17.55 -25.46 -8.79
C LYS A 516 19.00 -24.99 -8.86
N VAL A 517 19.37 -23.95 -8.12
CA VAL A 517 20.77 -23.53 -8.01
C VAL A 517 21.64 -24.65 -7.43
N ALA A 518 21.15 -25.38 -6.42
CA ALA A 518 21.85 -26.55 -5.89
C ALA A 518 22.08 -27.65 -6.96
N SER A 519 21.12 -27.84 -7.88
CA SER A 519 21.26 -28.79 -8.99
C SER A 519 22.32 -28.32 -9.99
N MET A 520 22.32 -27.03 -10.34
CA MET A 520 23.36 -26.43 -11.21
C MET A 520 24.77 -26.63 -10.63
N VAL A 521 24.93 -26.47 -9.32
CA VAL A 521 26.22 -26.71 -8.63
C VAL A 521 26.70 -28.15 -8.80
N ARG A 522 25.79 -29.13 -8.76
CA ARG A 522 26.12 -30.54 -8.98
C ARG A 522 26.48 -30.82 -10.44
N GLU A 523 25.72 -30.26 -11.38
CA GLU A 523 25.97 -30.39 -12.82
C GLU A 523 27.35 -29.82 -13.19
N ASP A 524 27.75 -28.72 -12.57
CA ASP A 524 29.08 -28.11 -12.72
C ASP A 524 30.21 -28.89 -12.04
N LYS A 525 29.87 -29.94 -11.28
CA LYS A 525 30.82 -30.76 -10.51
C LYS A 525 31.73 -29.91 -9.63
N ILE A 526 31.13 -28.93 -8.93
CA ILE A 526 31.87 -28.10 -7.98
C ILE A 526 32.45 -29.00 -6.88
N ASP A 527 33.75 -28.86 -6.63
CA ASP A 527 34.46 -29.59 -5.58
C ASP A 527 34.37 -28.85 -4.24
N ILE A 528 34.64 -27.55 -4.29
CA ILE A 528 34.59 -26.66 -3.13
C ILE A 528 33.66 -25.50 -3.46
N LEU A 529 32.58 -25.39 -2.70
CA LEU A 529 31.61 -24.31 -2.83
C LEU A 529 31.79 -23.31 -1.69
N VAL A 530 32.01 -22.05 -2.04
CA VAL A 530 32.34 -20.96 -1.12
C VAL A 530 31.22 -19.92 -1.13
N GLU A 531 30.56 -19.79 0.01
CA GLU A 531 29.48 -18.85 0.27
C GLU A 531 30.03 -17.56 0.88
N LEU A 532 29.65 -16.41 0.30
CA LEU A 532 30.30 -15.11 0.59
C LEU A 532 29.43 -14.08 1.33
N THR A 533 28.28 -14.48 1.89
CA THR A 533 27.20 -13.56 2.29
C THR A 533 26.81 -13.75 3.76
N GLY A 534 26.64 -15.00 4.20
CA GLY A 534 26.07 -15.37 5.50
C GLY A 534 24.67 -14.79 5.75
N HIS A 535 24.38 -14.34 6.97
CA HIS A 535 23.05 -13.87 7.40
C HIS A 535 22.71 -12.44 6.96
N THR A 536 23.17 -12.03 5.77
CA THR A 536 22.87 -10.71 5.18
C THR A 536 21.90 -10.85 4.00
N ALA A 537 21.42 -9.73 3.46
CA ALA A 537 20.32 -9.72 2.50
C ALA A 537 20.59 -10.57 1.24
N ASN A 538 19.57 -11.23 0.72
CA ASN A 538 19.61 -12.01 -0.53
C ASN A 538 20.63 -13.17 -0.57
N ASN A 539 21.10 -13.64 0.59
CA ASN A 539 21.98 -14.81 0.70
C ASN A 539 21.39 -16.06 0.01
N LYS A 540 22.25 -17.06 -0.18
CA LYS A 540 21.91 -18.37 -0.76
C LYS A 540 22.13 -19.51 0.23
N LEU A 541 21.90 -19.25 1.53
CA LEU A 541 22.06 -20.24 2.59
C LEU A 541 21.12 -21.45 2.44
N GLY A 542 19.96 -21.31 1.78
CA GLY A 542 19.08 -22.44 1.48
C GLY A 542 19.68 -23.40 0.46
N MET A 543 20.43 -22.88 -0.50
CA MET A 543 21.21 -23.70 -1.43
C MET A 543 22.33 -24.44 -0.68
N MET A 544 23.05 -23.77 0.22
CA MET A 544 24.06 -24.42 1.07
C MET A 544 23.46 -25.48 2.01
N ALA A 545 22.22 -25.31 2.46
CA ALA A 545 21.48 -26.29 3.26
C ALA A 545 21.14 -27.58 2.48
N CYS A 546 21.10 -27.53 1.15
CA CYS A 546 20.97 -28.72 0.30
C CYS A 546 22.26 -29.54 0.22
N ARG A 547 23.41 -28.95 0.59
CA ARG A 547 24.76 -29.54 0.46
C ARG A 547 25.11 -30.03 -0.96
N PRO A 548 25.00 -29.19 -2.01
CA PRO A 548 25.23 -29.64 -3.38
C PRO A 548 26.69 -29.99 -3.70
N ALA A 549 27.68 -29.43 -3.01
CA ALA A 549 29.10 -29.74 -3.19
C ALA A 549 29.65 -30.60 -2.04
N PRO A 550 30.66 -31.46 -2.29
CA PRO A 550 31.24 -32.34 -1.28
C PRO A 550 32.00 -31.58 -0.18
N VAL A 551 32.52 -30.39 -0.47
CA VAL A 551 33.13 -29.47 0.51
C VAL A 551 32.43 -28.12 0.42
N GLN A 552 31.93 -27.63 1.56
CA GLN A 552 31.26 -26.33 1.65
C GLN A 552 31.96 -25.40 2.62
N VAL A 553 32.19 -24.16 2.20
CA VAL A 553 32.95 -23.15 2.93
C VAL A 553 32.13 -21.87 3.02
N THR A 554 32.24 -21.14 4.13
CA THR A 554 31.78 -19.75 4.24
C THR A 554 32.97 -18.82 4.45
N TRP A 555 32.93 -17.65 3.81
CA TRP A 555 33.98 -16.63 3.92
C TRP A 555 33.40 -15.22 3.77
N ILE A 556 34.00 -14.28 4.49
CA ILE A 556 33.97 -12.81 4.34
C ILE A 556 32.68 -12.02 4.56
N GLY A 557 31.52 -12.46 4.09
CA GLY A 557 30.29 -11.65 4.13
C GLY A 557 29.67 -11.49 5.52
N TYR A 558 30.05 -12.35 6.46
CA TYR A 558 29.43 -12.43 7.77
C TYR A 558 30.46 -12.70 8.88
N PRO A 559 30.41 -11.96 10.01
CA PRO A 559 31.49 -11.96 11.00
C PRO A 559 31.40 -13.12 12.01
N ASN A 560 30.53 -14.12 11.78
CA ASN A 560 30.26 -15.18 12.74
C ASN A 560 29.97 -16.52 12.05
N THR A 561 29.72 -17.57 12.84
CA THR A 561 29.18 -18.86 12.36
C THR A 561 27.89 -18.66 11.56
N THR A 562 27.69 -19.40 10.48
CA THR A 562 26.39 -19.45 9.78
C THR A 562 25.37 -20.25 10.59
N GLY A 563 25.84 -21.13 11.48
CA GLY A 563 24.99 -22.05 12.21
C GLY A 563 24.54 -23.27 11.41
N LEU A 564 24.79 -23.31 10.09
CA LEU A 564 24.34 -24.41 9.23
C LEU A 564 25.22 -25.65 9.41
N PRO A 565 24.65 -26.81 9.79
CA PRO A 565 25.43 -28.04 9.95
C PRO A 565 26.10 -28.50 8.65
N THR A 566 25.53 -28.16 7.49
CA THR A 566 26.01 -28.56 6.17
C THR A 566 27.24 -27.79 5.69
N ILE A 567 27.63 -26.68 6.32
CA ILE A 567 28.86 -25.96 5.95
C ILE A 567 30.02 -26.55 6.75
N ASP A 568 31.08 -26.96 6.06
CA ASP A 568 32.21 -27.66 6.66
C ASP A 568 33.15 -26.69 7.37
N TYR A 569 33.56 -25.64 6.66
CA TYR A 569 34.64 -24.74 7.05
C TYR A 569 34.25 -23.26 7.03
N ARG A 570 34.86 -22.48 7.93
CA ARG A 570 34.83 -21.00 7.90
C ARG A 570 36.26 -20.47 7.80
N ILE A 571 36.51 -19.64 6.80
CA ILE A 571 37.82 -19.02 6.59
C ILE A 571 37.97 -17.80 7.50
N THR A 572 39.08 -17.74 8.22
CA THR A 572 39.48 -16.68 9.15
C THR A 572 41.01 -16.58 9.21
N ASP A 573 41.57 -15.87 10.20
CA ASP A 573 43.01 -15.83 10.50
C ASP A 573 43.25 -15.89 12.01
N ALA A 574 44.53 -16.02 12.39
CA ALA A 574 44.94 -16.16 13.78
C ALA A 574 44.83 -14.87 14.62
N LEU A 575 44.51 -13.72 14.02
CA LEU A 575 44.34 -12.45 14.71
C LEU A 575 42.86 -12.17 14.98
N ALA A 576 42.00 -12.39 13.97
CA ALA A 576 40.55 -12.26 14.10
C ALA A 576 39.97 -13.38 14.96
N ASP A 577 40.41 -14.63 14.74
CA ASP A 577 40.08 -15.78 15.58
C ASP A 577 41.37 -16.43 16.10
N PRO A 578 41.90 -16.02 17.26
CA PRO A 578 43.07 -16.64 17.87
C PRO A 578 42.93 -18.16 18.02
N PRO A 579 44.03 -18.94 17.98
CA PRO A 579 43.98 -20.40 18.16
C PRO A 579 43.30 -20.84 19.47
N ASP A 580 43.36 -20.00 20.50
CA ASP A 580 42.78 -20.18 21.82
C ASP A 580 41.41 -19.50 22.01
N THR A 581 40.81 -18.99 20.92
CA THR A 581 39.48 -18.35 20.95
C THR A 581 38.45 -19.21 21.68
N LYS A 582 37.62 -18.55 22.51
CA LYS A 582 36.49 -19.18 23.20
C LYS A 582 35.20 -19.11 22.39
N GLN A 583 35.17 -18.27 21.34
CA GLN A 583 34.01 -18.17 20.47
C GLN A 583 33.78 -19.51 19.76
N LYS A 584 32.55 -20.02 19.88
CA LYS A 584 32.15 -21.29 19.28
C LYS A 584 31.62 -21.07 17.86
N HIS A 585 31.90 -22.04 17.00
CA HIS A 585 31.45 -22.06 15.61
C HIS A 585 30.88 -23.44 15.27
N VAL A 586 29.91 -23.47 14.35
CA VAL A 586 29.44 -24.75 13.82
C VAL A 586 30.48 -25.28 12.84
N GLU A 587 31.03 -24.42 12.01
CA GLU A 587 32.08 -24.73 11.05
C GLU A 587 33.44 -24.95 11.74
N GLU A 588 34.30 -25.73 11.11
CA GLU A 588 35.71 -25.81 11.51
C GLU A 588 36.46 -24.57 10.98
N LEU A 589 37.19 -23.88 11.86
CA LEU A 589 37.92 -22.66 11.50
C LEU A 589 39.19 -22.97 10.72
N VAL A 590 39.32 -22.39 9.53
CA VAL A 590 40.54 -22.42 8.73
C VAL A 590 41.23 -21.07 8.78
N ARG A 591 42.40 -21.02 9.42
CA ARG A 591 43.17 -19.79 9.64
C ARG A 591 44.18 -19.62 8.51
N LEU A 592 43.96 -18.63 7.65
CA LEU A 592 44.92 -18.27 6.61
C LEU A 592 46.15 -17.57 7.21
N PRO A 593 47.33 -17.73 6.60
CA PRO A 593 48.52 -16.98 7.00
C PRO A 593 48.35 -15.47 6.75
N ASN A 594 48.86 -14.66 7.69
CA ASN A 594 48.78 -13.19 7.73
C ASN A 594 47.37 -12.65 7.96
N SER A 595 46.50 -12.68 6.94
CA SER A 595 45.15 -12.13 7.04
C SER A 595 44.14 -12.98 6.28
N PHE A 596 42.92 -13.05 6.79
CA PHE A 596 41.78 -13.68 6.11
C PHE A 596 41.15 -12.78 5.03
N LEU A 597 41.62 -11.53 4.94
CA LEU A 597 41.16 -10.51 4.00
C LEU A 597 42.28 -10.18 3.00
N CYS A 598 41.88 -9.90 1.76
CA CYS A 598 42.74 -9.23 0.79
C CYS A 598 41.99 -8.08 0.16
N TYR A 599 42.35 -6.86 0.52
CA TYR A 599 41.68 -5.66 0.03
C TYR A 599 42.22 -5.28 -1.36
N THR A 600 41.32 -5.08 -2.32
CA THR A 600 41.62 -4.55 -3.66
C THR A 600 41.07 -3.13 -3.78
N PRO A 601 41.89 -2.09 -3.54
CA PRO A 601 41.42 -0.72 -3.52
C PRO A 601 40.81 -0.27 -4.85
N SER A 602 39.86 0.68 -4.78
CA SER A 602 39.35 1.33 -5.99
C SER A 602 40.45 2.18 -6.65
N PRO A 603 40.62 2.13 -7.98
CA PRO A 603 41.53 3.02 -8.70
C PRO A 603 41.09 4.49 -8.66
N GLU A 604 39.84 4.77 -8.29
CA GLU A 604 39.24 6.11 -8.27
C GLU A 604 39.57 6.93 -7.00
N ALA A 605 40.37 6.38 -6.09
CA ALA A 605 40.73 7.08 -4.87
C ALA A 605 41.59 8.32 -5.17
N GLY A 606 41.17 9.48 -4.65
CA GLY A 606 41.90 10.74 -4.78
C GLY A 606 43.28 10.75 -4.10
N PRO A 607 44.07 11.82 -4.29
CA PRO A 607 45.39 11.94 -3.65
C PRO A 607 45.29 11.98 -2.12
N VAL A 608 46.33 11.48 -1.44
CA VAL A 608 46.48 11.70 0.01
C VAL A 608 46.98 13.13 0.23
N CYS A 609 46.31 13.86 1.11
CA CYS A 609 46.69 15.23 1.48
C CYS A 609 47.16 15.29 2.95
N PRO A 610 47.96 16.33 3.31
CA PRO A 610 48.27 16.65 4.71
C PRO A 610 47.00 16.77 5.56
N THR A 611 47.13 16.63 6.88
CA THR A 611 45.96 16.72 7.77
C THR A 611 45.32 18.11 7.67
N PRO A 612 44.00 18.21 7.40
CA PRO A 612 43.34 19.51 7.40
C PRO A 612 43.19 20.12 8.80
N ALA A 613 43.66 19.45 9.86
CA ALA A 613 43.88 20.10 11.16
C ALA A 613 44.91 21.25 11.07
N LEU A 614 45.87 21.18 10.14
CA LEU A 614 46.84 22.26 9.88
C LEU A 614 46.18 23.55 9.38
N SER A 615 45.16 23.44 8.53
CA SER A 615 44.45 24.60 7.97
C SER A 615 43.31 25.07 8.86
N ASN A 616 42.60 24.15 9.51
CA ASN A 616 41.35 24.46 10.22
C ASN A 616 41.57 24.78 11.71
N GLY A 617 42.75 24.45 12.27
CA GLY A 617 43.08 24.70 13.67
C GLY A 617 42.42 23.77 14.70
N PHE A 618 41.73 22.71 14.24
CA PHE A 618 41.12 21.70 15.10
C PHE A 618 41.16 20.30 14.48
N VAL A 619 41.12 19.26 15.32
CA VAL A 619 41.01 17.85 14.91
C VAL A 619 39.55 17.44 14.74
N THR A 620 39.26 16.59 13.78
CA THR A 620 37.92 16.05 13.53
C THR A 620 37.96 14.52 13.54
N PHE A 621 37.65 13.86 14.64
CA PHE A 621 37.43 12.42 14.67
C PHE A 621 36.29 11.97 13.75
N GLY A 622 36.24 10.69 13.42
CA GLY A 622 35.27 10.22 12.44
C GLY A 622 35.12 8.72 12.38
N SER A 623 33.89 8.29 12.13
CA SER A 623 33.56 6.88 11.92
C SER A 623 32.49 6.78 10.85
N PHE A 624 32.80 6.10 9.75
CA PHE A 624 31.87 5.91 8.63
C PHE A 624 31.24 4.52 8.64
N ASN A 625 31.32 3.85 9.80
CA ASN A 625 30.61 2.61 10.07
C ASN A 625 29.09 2.81 10.04
N ASN A 626 28.36 1.72 9.77
CA ASN A 626 26.90 1.71 9.88
C ASN A 626 26.48 2.07 11.32
N LEU A 627 25.41 2.86 11.48
CA LEU A 627 24.89 3.28 12.79
C LEU A 627 24.61 2.09 13.72
N ALA A 628 24.23 0.94 13.16
CA ALA A 628 24.03 -0.28 13.93
C ALA A 628 25.27 -0.72 14.74
N LYS A 629 26.48 -0.31 14.33
CA LYS A 629 27.74 -0.57 15.05
C LYS A 629 28.07 0.47 16.13
N ILE A 630 27.39 1.61 16.13
CA ILE A 630 27.64 2.72 17.05
C ILE A 630 26.67 2.56 18.23
N THR A 631 27.01 1.64 19.13
CA THR A 631 26.21 1.35 20.32
C THR A 631 26.33 2.47 21.37
N PRO A 632 25.44 2.53 22.38
CA PRO A 632 25.57 3.48 23.49
C PRO A 632 26.95 3.41 24.17
N LYS A 633 27.53 2.21 24.24
CA LYS A 633 28.85 1.99 24.83
C LYS A 633 29.98 2.63 24.00
N VAL A 634 29.93 2.50 22.68
CA VAL A 634 30.88 3.17 21.77
C VAL A 634 30.78 4.70 21.92
N LEU A 635 29.56 5.24 21.96
CA LEU A 635 29.33 6.68 22.13
C LEU A 635 29.92 7.21 23.45
N GLN A 636 29.76 6.46 24.54
CA GLN A 636 30.36 6.82 25.84
C GLN A 636 31.89 6.92 25.77
N VAL A 637 32.55 5.97 25.09
CA VAL A 637 34.01 5.99 24.92
C VAL A 637 34.45 7.14 24.02
N TRP A 638 33.74 7.39 22.92
CA TRP A 638 34.04 8.52 22.04
C TRP A 638 33.81 9.87 22.72
N ALA A 639 32.80 9.99 23.58
CA ALA A 639 32.60 11.19 24.39
C ALA A 639 33.80 11.49 25.29
N ARG A 640 34.43 10.47 25.90
CA ARG A 640 35.67 10.62 26.67
C ARG A 640 36.80 11.21 25.82
N ILE A 641 36.94 10.80 24.57
CA ILE A 641 37.93 11.34 23.62
C ILE A 641 37.65 12.82 23.35
N LEU A 642 36.41 13.18 23.03
CA LEU A 642 36.03 14.56 22.71
C LEU A 642 36.21 15.50 23.91
N CYS A 643 35.93 15.03 25.12
CA CYS A 643 36.20 15.77 26.35
C CYS A 643 37.71 15.97 26.60
N ALA A 644 38.54 14.96 26.27
CA ALA A 644 39.99 15.01 26.44
C ALA A 644 40.70 15.85 25.37
N VAL A 645 40.08 16.08 24.21
CA VAL A 645 40.59 16.94 23.13
C VAL A 645 39.63 18.10 22.89
N PRO A 646 39.71 19.19 23.68
CA PRO A 646 38.83 20.34 23.54
C PRO A 646 38.87 20.92 22.11
N ASN A 647 37.74 21.43 21.64
CA ASN A 647 37.54 21.94 20.27
C ASN A 647 37.61 20.90 19.14
N SER A 648 37.82 19.62 19.46
CA SER A 648 37.69 18.55 18.47
C SER A 648 36.24 18.37 18.00
N ARG A 649 36.07 17.72 16.86
CA ARG A 649 34.76 17.41 16.27
C ARG A 649 34.66 15.92 15.98
N LEU A 650 33.44 15.39 15.85
CA LEU A 650 33.19 14.03 15.40
C LEU A 650 32.28 14.05 14.17
N ILE A 651 32.67 13.33 13.11
CA ILE A 651 31.84 13.09 11.93
C ILE A 651 31.39 11.63 11.91
N VAL A 652 30.08 11.43 11.89
CA VAL A 652 29.46 10.13 11.67
C VAL A 652 28.70 10.16 10.36
N LYS A 653 28.85 9.13 9.53
CA LYS A 653 28.10 9.01 8.26
C LYS A 653 26.84 8.18 8.50
N CYS A 654 25.68 8.82 8.52
CA CYS A 654 24.40 8.12 8.68
C CYS A 654 23.29 8.72 7.80
N LYS A 655 22.52 7.88 7.11
CA LYS A 655 21.31 8.30 6.34
C LYS A 655 20.20 8.88 7.26
N PRO A 656 19.91 8.29 8.43
CA PRO A 656 18.87 8.77 9.36
C PRO A 656 18.99 10.19 9.95
N PHE A 657 20.11 10.91 9.81
CA PHE A 657 20.29 12.25 10.42
C PHE A 657 19.43 13.39 9.84
N CYS A 658 18.34 13.06 9.15
CA CYS A 658 17.29 13.99 8.76
C CYS A 658 16.13 14.05 9.78
N CYS A 659 16.24 13.37 10.93
CA CYS A 659 15.20 13.23 11.95
C CYS A 659 15.67 13.76 13.32
N ASP A 660 14.88 14.65 13.93
CA ASP A 660 15.25 15.38 15.16
C ASP A 660 15.37 14.48 16.39
N SER A 661 14.61 13.39 16.49
CA SER A 661 14.65 12.45 17.63
C SER A 661 15.99 11.69 17.74
N ILE A 662 16.61 11.37 16.60
CA ILE A 662 17.94 10.73 16.53
C ILE A 662 19.03 11.75 16.88
N LEU A 663 18.84 13.01 16.48
CA LEU A 663 19.70 14.11 16.88
C LEU A 663 19.61 14.35 18.39
N GLU A 664 18.43 14.27 19.01
CA GLU A 664 18.26 14.41 20.47
C GLU A 664 18.93 13.28 21.25
N PHE A 665 18.78 12.01 20.83
CA PHE A 665 19.47 10.87 21.45
C PHE A 665 21.00 11.06 21.45
N LEU A 666 21.55 11.59 20.35
CA LEU A 666 22.98 11.89 20.22
C LEU A 666 23.39 13.19 20.91
N CYS A 667 22.56 14.23 20.90
CA CYS A 667 22.82 15.52 21.56
C CYS A 667 22.77 15.40 23.08
N MET A 668 21.93 14.52 23.63
CA MET A 668 21.96 14.15 25.05
C MET A 668 23.28 13.46 25.46
N THR A 669 24.06 12.95 24.50
CA THR A 669 25.34 12.29 24.76
C THR A 669 26.59 13.04 24.27
N CYS A 670 26.54 13.94 23.26
CA CYS A 670 27.61 14.89 22.87
C CYS A 670 27.18 15.87 21.75
N PHE A 671 27.77 17.09 21.69
CA PHE A 671 27.58 18.07 20.61
C PHE A 671 28.22 17.61 19.28
N LEU A 672 27.42 17.33 18.24
CA LEU A 672 27.87 16.93 16.90
C LEU A 672 27.57 18.04 15.87
N ARG A 673 28.54 18.37 14.99
CA ARG A 673 28.34 19.23 13.81
C ARG A 673 28.89 18.54 12.56
N LEU A 674 28.03 18.30 11.56
CA LEU A 674 28.40 17.72 10.25
C LEU A 674 29.21 18.72 9.41
N MET A 675 30.41 18.36 8.97
CA MET A 675 31.17 19.12 7.96
C MET A 675 31.89 18.21 6.95
N LYS A 676 31.97 18.66 5.68
CA LYS A 676 32.53 17.94 4.52
C LYS A 676 34.07 17.92 4.42
N ALA A 677 34.81 17.99 5.53
CA ALA A 677 36.28 18.00 5.50
C ALA A 677 36.87 16.88 6.38
N LEU A 678 37.58 15.94 5.74
CA LEU A 678 38.21 14.77 6.39
C LEU A 678 39.50 15.16 7.15
N SER A 679 39.36 15.75 8.34
CA SER A 679 40.47 16.02 9.29
C SER A 679 40.59 14.99 10.42
N VAL A 680 40.89 13.72 10.13
CA VAL A 680 40.51 12.63 11.06
C VAL A 680 41.64 11.66 11.42
N PRO A 681 41.76 11.25 12.70
CA PRO A 681 41.95 9.85 13.06
C PRO A 681 40.61 9.14 13.08
N SER A 682 40.49 8.07 12.31
CA SER A 682 39.30 7.22 12.27
C SER A 682 39.15 6.47 13.59
N LEU A 683 37.93 6.45 14.11
CA LEU A 683 37.56 5.69 15.31
C LEU A 683 36.79 4.46 14.87
N ASP A 684 37.34 3.28 15.13
CA ASP A 684 36.63 2.04 14.88
C ASP A 684 35.56 1.78 15.95
N THR A 685 34.60 0.92 15.61
CA THR A 685 33.51 0.52 16.51
C THR A 685 33.83 -0.80 17.19
N PHE A 686 33.17 -1.08 18.32
CA PHE A 686 33.28 -2.34 19.06
C PHE A 686 31.94 -2.64 19.77
N PRO A 687 31.61 -3.92 20.03
CA PRO A 687 32.36 -5.15 19.72
C PRO A 687 32.31 -5.55 18.23
N TYR A 688 31.68 -4.74 17.37
CA TYR A 688 31.67 -4.98 15.93
C TYR A 688 32.54 -3.93 15.22
N ALA A 689 33.76 -4.32 14.83
CA ALA A 689 34.71 -3.50 14.10
C ALA A 689 34.31 -3.22 12.64
N GLY A 690 34.88 -2.16 12.09
CA GLY A 690 34.89 -1.84 10.68
C GLY A 690 35.68 -2.89 9.89
N THR A 691 35.45 -2.90 8.58
CA THR A 691 36.17 -3.81 7.68
C THR A 691 36.55 -3.06 6.42
N THR A 692 35.62 -2.93 5.47
CA THR A 692 35.82 -2.11 4.26
C THR A 692 36.08 -0.66 4.62
N THR A 693 35.31 -0.10 5.57
CA THR A 693 35.46 1.28 6.06
C THR A 693 36.83 1.54 6.65
N THR A 694 37.37 0.58 7.42
CA THR A 694 38.73 0.64 7.96
C THR A 694 39.76 0.57 6.83
N CYS A 695 39.60 -0.33 5.86
CA CYS A 695 40.48 -0.40 4.69
C CYS A 695 40.47 0.89 3.86
N GLU A 696 39.30 1.46 3.59
CA GLU A 696 39.12 2.73 2.88
C GLU A 696 39.80 3.87 3.64
N SER A 697 39.62 3.92 4.96
CA SER A 697 40.25 4.90 5.84
C SER A 697 41.77 4.85 5.72
N LEU A 698 42.38 3.67 5.93
CA LEU A 698 43.82 3.48 5.80
C LEU A 698 44.31 3.84 4.39
N TYR A 699 43.60 3.41 3.35
CA TYR A 699 43.94 3.69 1.96
C TYR A 699 43.87 5.18 1.60
N MET A 700 42.95 5.93 2.22
CA MET A 700 42.85 7.39 2.09
C MET A 700 43.83 8.14 3.00
N GLY A 701 44.77 7.44 3.62
CA GLY A 701 45.78 8.02 4.50
C GLY A 701 45.19 8.50 5.82
N VAL A 702 44.09 7.91 6.30
CA VAL A 702 43.46 8.22 7.58
C VAL A 702 43.83 7.10 8.57
N PRO A 703 44.63 7.35 9.61
CA PRO A 703 44.94 6.33 10.60
C PRO A 703 43.67 5.95 11.38
N CYS A 704 43.54 4.68 11.76
CA CYS A 704 42.39 4.18 12.50
C CYS A 704 42.84 3.62 13.85
N VAL A 705 42.13 3.94 14.92
CA VAL A 705 42.28 3.30 16.22
C VAL A 705 41.24 2.19 16.32
N THR A 706 41.66 0.99 16.73
CA THR A 706 40.78 -0.17 16.95
C THR A 706 41.00 -0.75 18.34
N MET A 707 40.03 -1.52 18.83
CA MET A 707 40.15 -2.28 20.08
C MET A 707 40.11 -3.77 19.79
N GLY A 708 40.86 -4.56 20.56
CA GLY A 708 40.76 -6.02 20.56
C GLY A 708 39.78 -6.55 21.61
N GLY A 709 39.19 -7.71 21.36
CA GLY A 709 38.29 -8.37 22.30
C GLY A 709 38.17 -9.88 22.10
N SER A 710 37.09 -10.46 22.60
CA SER A 710 36.88 -11.92 22.67
C SER A 710 36.22 -12.55 21.43
N VAL A 711 35.73 -11.74 20.49
CA VAL A 711 34.98 -12.22 19.32
C VAL A 711 35.60 -11.77 18.00
N HIS A 712 35.41 -12.58 16.96
CA HIS A 712 35.86 -12.31 15.59
C HIS A 712 35.49 -10.91 15.13
N ALA A 713 34.22 -10.52 15.27
CA ALA A 713 33.70 -9.22 14.83
C ALA A 713 34.48 -8.04 15.44
N HIS A 714 34.99 -8.20 16.66
CA HIS A 714 35.77 -7.19 17.37
C HIS A 714 37.21 -7.16 16.85
N ASN A 715 37.76 -8.33 16.55
CA ASN A 715 39.15 -8.50 16.17
C ASN A 715 39.43 -8.32 14.66
N VAL A 716 38.43 -8.03 13.82
CA VAL A 716 38.67 -7.72 12.41
C VAL A 716 39.58 -6.49 12.26
N GLY A 717 39.33 -5.42 13.03
CA GLY A 717 40.19 -4.24 13.04
C GLY A 717 41.61 -4.57 13.50
N VAL A 718 41.77 -5.47 14.49
CA VAL A 718 43.07 -5.98 14.95
C VAL A 718 43.83 -6.67 13.83
N SER A 719 43.17 -7.59 13.10
CA SER A 719 43.78 -8.29 11.96
C SER A 719 44.26 -7.30 10.90
N LEU A 720 43.40 -6.35 10.51
CA LEU A 720 43.72 -5.33 9.49
C LEU A 720 44.92 -4.48 9.88
N LEU A 721 44.89 -3.87 11.07
CA LEU A 721 45.94 -2.94 11.50
C LEU A 721 47.28 -3.66 11.68
N LYS A 722 47.30 -4.83 12.32
CA LYS A 722 48.53 -5.60 12.48
C LYS A 722 49.11 -6.05 11.14
N THR A 723 48.26 -6.44 10.18
CA THR A 723 48.71 -6.83 8.83
C THR A 723 49.37 -5.66 8.09
N VAL A 724 48.87 -4.43 8.27
CA VAL A 724 49.47 -3.22 7.69
C VAL A 724 50.72 -2.75 8.45
N GLY A 725 50.97 -3.26 9.66
CA GLY A 725 52.10 -2.88 10.52
C GLY A 725 51.79 -1.75 11.51
N LEU A 726 50.51 -1.57 11.86
CA LEU A 726 50.01 -0.53 12.78
C LEU A 726 49.57 -1.11 14.13
N SER A 727 50.33 -2.06 14.68
CA SER A 727 50.03 -2.69 15.97
C SER A 727 49.95 -1.69 17.13
N ASN A 728 50.58 -0.52 16.99
CA ASN A 728 50.56 0.57 17.96
C ASN A 728 49.23 1.34 18.01
N LEU A 729 48.29 1.05 17.10
CA LEU A 729 46.94 1.63 17.07
C LEU A 729 45.86 0.61 17.46
N VAL A 730 46.27 -0.49 18.09
CA VAL A 730 45.40 -1.54 18.59
C VAL A 730 45.36 -1.48 20.11
N ALA A 731 44.26 -0.96 20.66
CA ALA A 731 44.02 -0.88 22.10
C ALA A 731 43.55 -2.23 22.66
N LYS A 732 43.90 -2.51 23.92
CA LYS A 732 43.43 -3.71 24.65
C LYS A 732 42.16 -3.48 25.45
N ASN A 733 41.85 -2.21 25.74
CA ASN A 733 40.71 -1.80 26.55
C ASN A 733 40.32 -0.35 26.18
N GLU A 734 39.23 0.12 26.77
CA GLU A 734 38.67 1.45 26.49
C GLU A 734 39.62 2.59 26.87
N ASP A 735 40.41 2.43 27.93
CA ASP A 735 41.31 3.49 28.42
C ASP A 735 42.48 3.67 27.45
N GLU A 736 43.10 2.57 27.02
CA GLU A 736 44.12 2.57 25.97
C GLU A 736 43.55 3.11 24.64
N TYR A 737 42.29 2.79 24.32
CA TYR A 737 41.62 3.29 23.11
C TYR A 737 41.50 4.81 23.12
N VAL A 738 41.09 5.37 24.26
CA VAL A 738 41.00 6.83 24.45
C VAL A 738 42.39 7.46 24.40
N GLU A 739 43.37 6.90 25.10
CA GLU A 739 44.75 7.41 25.13
C GLU A 739 45.36 7.48 23.73
N MET A 740 45.24 6.40 22.94
CA MET A 740 45.74 6.35 21.57
C MET A 740 45.07 7.40 20.67
N ALA A 741 43.76 7.57 20.79
CA ALA A 741 43.02 8.56 20.00
C ALA A 741 43.43 10.00 20.38
N VAL A 742 43.61 10.27 21.68
CA VAL A 742 44.09 11.57 22.19
C VAL A 742 45.52 11.83 21.71
N GLN A 743 46.42 10.85 21.79
CA GLN A 743 47.80 10.99 21.34
C GLN A 743 47.91 11.31 19.85
N LEU A 744 47.11 10.65 19.01
CA LEU A 744 47.04 10.97 17.57
C LEU A 744 46.52 12.38 17.29
N ALA A 745 45.65 12.90 18.16
CA ALA A 745 45.06 14.22 17.99
C ALA A 745 45.95 15.36 18.53
N THR A 746 46.83 15.09 19.50
CA THR A 746 47.71 16.10 20.09
C THR A 746 48.99 16.31 19.29
N ASP A 747 49.53 15.27 18.63
CA ASP A 747 50.71 15.39 17.76
C ASP A 747 50.33 15.50 16.27
N ILE A 748 50.00 16.73 15.84
CA ILE A 748 49.60 17.05 14.46
C ILE A 748 50.72 16.74 13.44
N THR A 749 51.98 16.86 13.85
CA THR A 749 53.14 16.59 12.99
C THR A 749 53.27 15.08 12.75
N ALA A 750 53.23 14.27 13.80
CA ALA A 750 53.24 12.82 13.68
C ALA A 750 52.03 12.31 12.90
N LEU A 751 50.84 12.87 13.17
CA LEU A 751 49.62 12.56 12.42
C LEU A 751 49.82 12.83 10.93
N THR A 752 50.32 14.01 10.55
CA THR A 752 50.59 14.36 9.15
C THR A 752 51.56 13.39 8.49
N ASN A 753 52.66 13.08 9.18
CA ASN A 753 53.68 12.15 8.67
C ASN A 753 53.13 10.73 8.47
N LEU A 754 52.29 10.25 9.39
CA LEU A 754 51.63 8.95 9.28
C LEU A 754 50.67 8.94 8.09
N ARG A 755 49.80 9.95 7.97
CA ARG A 755 48.83 10.06 6.86
C ARG A 755 49.52 9.93 5.50
N MET A 756 50.62 10.68 5.29
CA MET A 756 51.34 10.71 4.01
C MET A 756 52.00 9.39 3.63
N LYS A 757 52.30 8.51 4.60
CA LYS A 757 52.95 7.21 4.37
C LYS A 757 51.97 6.03 4.32
N LEU A 758 50.77 6.22 4.87
CA LEU A 758 49.87 5.11 5.21
C LEU A 758 49.35 4.34 3.99
N ARG A 759 49.04 5.03 2.89
CA ARG A 759 48.63 4.37 1.63
C ARG A 759 49.71 3.41 1.13
N ASP A 760 50.96 3.88 1.10
CA ASP A 760 52.09 3.08 0.63
C ASP A 760 52.39 1.89 1.55
N LEU A 761 52.27 2.09 2.88
CA LEU A 761 52.38 1.00 3.86
C LEU A 761 51.32 -0.07 3.59
N MET A 762 50.07 0.34 3.40
CA MET A 762 48.96 -0.58 3.13
C MET A 762 49.16 -1.35 1.82
N ILE A 763 49.50 -0.67 0.72
CA ILE A 763 49.72 -1.30 -0.60
C ILE A 763 50.84 -2.35 -0.55
N LYS A 764 51.93 -2.08 0.19
CA LYS A 764 53.08 -2.99 0.34
C LYS A 764 52.83 -4.13 1.32
N SER A 765 51.80 -4.03 2.15
CA SER A 765 51.48 -5.03 3.16
C SER A 765 50.84 -6.29 2.55
N PRO A 766 50.79 -7.42 3.28
CA PRO A 766 50.08 -8.61 2.83
C PRO A 766 48.60 -8.38 2.54
N LEU A 767 47.97 -7.35 3.14
CA LEU A 767 46.55 -7.04 2.97
C LEU A 767 46.19 -6.72 1.50
N CYS A 768 47.11 -6.12 0.73
CA CYS A 768 46.89 -5.78 -0.68
C CYS A 768 47.63 -6.72 -1.66
N ASN A 769 48.19 -7.83 -1.17
CA ASN A 769 48.93 -8.80 -1.99
C ASN A 769 48.01 -9.92 -2.50
N GLY A 770 47.26 -9.65 -3.57
CA GLY A 770 46.26 -10.57 -4.12
C GLY A 770 46.81 -11.92 -4.59
N SER A 771 48.02 -11.94 -5.18
CA SER A 771 48.64 -13.18 -5.63
C SER A 771 49.01 -14.09 -4.45
N LYS A 772 49.71 -13.55 -3.44
CA LYS A 772 50.10 -14.34 -2.27
C LYS A 772 48.90 -14.78 -1.42
N PHE A 773 47.89 -13.92 -1.28
CA PHE A 773 46.64 -14.28 -0.62
C PHE A 773 45.97 -15.47 -1.31
N THR A 774 45.87 -15.43 -2.63
CA THR A 774 45.21 -16.49 -3.41
C THR A 774 45.98 -17.81 -3.35
N GLN A 775 47.32 -17.78 -3.34
CA GLN A 775 48.14 -18.98 -3.12
C GLN A 775 47.90 -19.63 -1.74
N HIS A 776 47.74 -18.83 -0.68
CA HIS A 776 47.37 -19.35 0.64
C HIS A 776 45.97 -19.95 0.64
N LEU A 777 45.02 -19.32 -0.07
CA LEU A 777 43.66 -19.80 -0.23
C LEU A 777 43.61 -21.13 -0.98
N GLU A 778 44.36 -21.25 -2.08
CA GLU A 778 44.54 -22.49 -2.85
C GLU A 778 45.14 -23.60 -2.00
N SER A 779 46.15 -23.29 -1.18
CA SER A 779 46.75 -24.25 -0.24
C SER A 779 45.72 -24.75 0.78
N ALA A 780 44.86 -23.87 1.29
CA ALA A 780 43.76 -24.24 2.18
C ALA A 780 42.72 -25.12 1.46
N TYR A 781 42.34 -24.77 0.24
CA TYR A 781 41.43 -25.57 -0.59
C TYR A 781 41.99 -26.96 -0.89
N ARG A 782 43.26 -27.05 -1.27
CA ARG A 782 43.94 -28.34 -1.48
C ARG A 782 43.92 -29.19 -0.21
N ASN A 783 44.15 -28.60 0.95
CA ASN A 783 44.09 -29.32 2.22
C ASN A 783 42.66 -29.83 2.54
N MET A 784 41.64 -28.99 2.35
CA MET A 784 40.24 -29.39 2.53
C MET A 784 39.87 -30.54 1.59
N TRP A 785 40.30 -30.45 0.32
CA TRP A 785 40.07 -31.50 -0.67
C TRP A 785 40.78 -32.82 -0.32
N TRP A 786 42.03 -32.75 0.15
CA TRP A 786 42.77 -33.91 0.61
C TRP A 786 42.09 -34.61 1.79
N ARG A 787 41.53 -33.83 2.74
CA ARG A 787 40.74 -34.37 3.85
C ARG A 787 39.47 -35.06 3.35
N TYR A 788 38.75 -34.44 2.41
CA TYR A 788 37.58 -35.07 1.77
C TYR A 788 37.94 -36.39 1.06
N CYS A 789 39.05 -36.45 0.34
CA CYS A 789 39.53 -37.69 -0.31
C CYS A 789 39.84 -38.81 0.69
N LYS A 790 40.10 -38.46 1.95
CA LYS A 790 40.31 -39.38 3.08
C LYS A 790 39.05 -39.63 3.92
N ASP A 791 37.88 -39.24 3.42
CA ASP A 791 36.60 -39.35 4.12
C ASP A 791 36.50 -38.54 5.42
N ASP A 792 37.42 -37.58 5.63
CA ASP A 792 37.31 -36.62 6.73
C ASP A 792 36.46 -35.41 6.29
N VAL A 793 35.16 -35.51 6.55
CA VAL A 793 34.16 -34.48 6.21
C VAL A 793 33.51 -33.93 7.48
N PRO A 794 33.85 -32.72 7.94
CA PRO A 794 33.37 -32.17 9.22
C PRO A 794 31.85 -32.13 9.36
N SER A 795 31.13 -31.73 8.30
CA SER A 795 29.67 -31.65 8.34
C SER A 795 28.99 -33.02 8.46
N LEU A 796 29.51 -34.08 7.81
CA LEU A 796 28.91 -35.41 7.86
C LEU A 796 29.01 -35.98 9.27
N ARG A 797 30.19 -35.88 9.90
CA ARG A 797 30.40 -36.23 11.31
C ARG A 797 29.42 -35.49 12.23
N ARG A 798 29.23 -34.18 12.02
CA ARG A 798 28.26 -33.37 12.80
C ARG A 798 26.81 -33.81 12.57
N MET A 799 26.42 -34.08 11.33
CA MET A 799 25.05 -34.49 11.00
C MET A 799 24.72 -35.87 11.55
N GLU A 800 25.65 -36.83 11.50
CA GLU A 800 25.51 -38.14 12.15
C GLU A 800 25.31 -38.01 13.67
N MET A 801 26.14 -37.21 14.34
CA MET A 801 25.98 -36.94 15.78
C MET A 801 24.64 -36.28 16.12
N THR A 802 24.12 -35.41 15.24
CA THR A 802 22.84 -34.71 15.44
C THR A 802 21.65 -35.64 15.19
N GLN A 803 21.77 -36.63 14.30
CA GLN A 803 20.76 -37.65 14.04
C GLN A 803 20.69 -38.74 15.12
N LEU A 804 21.75 -38.92 15.92
CA LEU A 804 21.78 -39.82 17.09
C LEU A 804 21.15 -39.21 18.36
N GLN A 805 21.06 -37.88 18.46
CA GLN A 805 20.48 -37.20 19.62
C GLN A 805 18.95 -37.34 19.83
N PRO A 806 18.07 -37.56 18.83
CA PRO A 806 16.64 -37.77 19.06
C PRO A 806 16.33 -39.03 19.89
N GLN A 807 17.23 -40.03 19.92
CA GLN A 807 17.02 -41.28 20.64
C GLN A 807 17.39 -41.20 22.13
N GLN A 808 18.28 -40.29 22.53
CA GLN A 808 18.67 -40.14 23.94
C GLN A 808 17.73 -39.23 24.74
N GLN A 809 17.02 -38.29 24.11
CA GLN A 809 15.98 -37.50 24.78
C GLN A 809 14.67 -38.28 25.00
N LEU A 810 14.42 -39.34 24.23
CA LEU A 810 13.25 -40.20 24.43
C LEU A 810 13.41 -41.15 25.63
N HIS A 811 14.63 -41.57 25.94
CA HIS A 811 14.91 -42.45 27.10
C HIS A 811 14.95 -41.71 28.44
N SER A 812 15.18 -40.38 28.46
CA SER A 812 15.12 -39.57 29.69
C SER A 812 13.70 -39.12 30.09
N LEU A 813 12.68 -39.44 29.28
CA LEU A 813 11.26 -39.16 29.58
C LEU A 813 10.48 -40.44 29.96
N GLN A 814 11.14 -41.59 30.11
CA GLN A 814 10.52 -42.86 30.51
C GLN A 814 11.10 -43.44 31.81
N ALA A 815 11.24 -42.59 32.84
CA ALA A 815 11.46 -43.07 34.20
C ALA A 815 10.76 -42.17 35.21
N VAL A 816 9.42 -42.33 35.31
CA VAL A 816 8.66 -42.02 36.53
C VAL A 816 7.82 -43.26 36.84
N PRO A 817 7.78 -43.75 38.10
CA PRO A 817 7.18 -45.04 38.44
C PRO A 817 5.66 -45.04 38.23
N GLU A 818 5.14 -46.16 37.73
CA GLU A 818 3.73 -46.51 37.75
C GLU A 818 3.20 -46.56 39.18
N GLU A 819 2.31 -45.65 39.55
CA GLU A 819 1.16 -45.95 40.39
C GLU A 819 0.09 -44.85 40.26
N LEU A 820 -1.18 -45.28 40.18
CA LEU A 820 -2.43 -44.51 40.11
C LEU A 820 -2.88 -44.01 38.72
N ALA A 821 -3.22 -44.96 37.85
CA ALA A 821 -4.22 -44.76 36.79
C ALA A 821 -5.58 -45.33 37.24
N VAL A 822 -6.56 -44.47 37.60
CA VAL A 822 -7.98 -44.86 37.62
C VAL A 822 -8.86 -43.69 37.15
N ARG A 823 -9.21 -43.79 35.85
CA ARG A 823 -10.56 -43.61 35.24
C ARG A 823 -11.08 -42.23 34.82
N LEU A 824 -11.62 -42.30 33.59
CA LEU A 824 -12.69 -41.54 32.90
C LEU A 824 -12.22 -40.30 32.12
N GLY A 825 -12.65 -40.09 30.88
CA GLY A 825 -13.65 -40.80 30.07
C GLY A 825 -13.80 -40.16 28.68
N GLU A 826 -14.28 -40.96 27.74
CA GLU A 826 -14.72 -40.59 26.39
C GLU A 826 -16.27 -40.35 26.39
N PRO A 827 -16.91 -39.95 25.28
CA PRO A 827 -17.47 -38.62 25.09
C PRO A 827 -19.00 -38.52 25.24
N THR A 828 -19.46 -37.27 25.19
CA THR A 828 -20.84 -36.76 25.34
C THR A 828 -21.92 -37.43 24.50
N LYS A 829 -23.07 -37.70 25.14
CA LYS A 829 -24.42 -37.62 24.54
C LYS A 829 -25.51 -37.36 25.60
N ASN A 830 -26.16 -36.20 25.43
CA ASN A 830 -27.60 -35.95 25.49
C ASN A 830 -28.44 -36.17 26.78
N ILE A 831 -29.23 -35.11 27.05
CA ILE A 831 -30.62 -35.06 27.57
C ILE A 831 -30.84 -34.60 29.03
N SER A 832 -31.24 -33.33 29.09
CA SER A 832 -32.40 -32.70 29.78
C SER A 832 -32.66 -32.79 31.29
N ARG A 833 -33.04 -31.60 31.76
CA ARG A 833 -34.16 -31.22 32.65
C ARG A 833 -33.93 -31.12 34.15
N ASP A 834 -34.41 -29.96 34.63
CA ASP A 834 -34.89 -29.60 35.97
C ASP A 834 -33.84 -29.67 37.09
N GLY A 835 -33.68 -28.69 37.97
CA GLY A 835 -34.51 -27.60 38.39
C GLY A 835 -34.22 -27.38 39.88
N LEU A 836 -34.10 -26.11 40.27
CA LEU A 836 -34.36 -25.57 41.61
C LEU A 836 -33.32 -25.72 42.76
N LEU A 837 -33.00 -24.53 43.26
CA LEU A 837 -32.92 -24.10 44.66
C LEU A 837 -31.60 -24.27 45.45
N ALA A 838 -31.07 -23.08 45.78
CA ALA A 838 -30.07 -22.76 46.82
C ALA A 838 -30.55 -23.20 48.23
N PRO A 839 -29.74 -23.12 49.34
CA PRO A 839 -29.21 -21.84 49.85
C PRO A 839 -27.85 -21.85 50.61
N VAL A 840 -27.16 -20.70 50.52
CA VAL A 840 -26.60 -19.83 51.59
C VAL A 840 -25.94 -20.45 52.85
N LYS A 841 -24.69 -20.02 53.14
CA LYS A 841 -24.15 -19.34 54.37
C LYS A 841 -22.65 -19.66 54.50
N ALA A 842 -21.72 -18.69 54.44
CA ALA A 842 -21.42 -17.53 55.30
C ALA A 842 -20.40 -17.83 56.43
N ASN A 843 -19.53 -16.83 56.66
CA ASN A 843 -18.53 -16.60 57.72
C ASN A 843 -17.09 -17.00 57.39
N GLY A 844 -16.07 -16.13 57.46
CA GLY A 844 -16.00 -14.71 57.85
C GLY A 844 -14.55 -14.28 58.17
N PHE A 845 -14.22 -13.01 57.87
CA PHE A 845 -13.32 -12.04 58.54
C PHE A 845 -11.89 -12.45 59.02
N ASN A 846 -10.82 -11.65 59.03
CA ASN A 846 -10.54 -10.18 59.09
C ASN A 846 -9.07 -9.98 58.60
N LEU A 847 -8.70 -8.99 57.77
CA LEU A 847 -8.36 -7.56 58.02
C LEU A 847 -6.99 -7.26 58.69
N GLY A 848 -6.22 -6.39 58.00
CA GLY A 848 -5.13 -5.54 58.54
C GLY A 848 -3.91 -5.50 57.61
N GLN A 849 -3.31 -4.37 57.23
CA GLN A 849 -3.61 -2.96 57.40
C GLN A 849 -2.69 -2.17 56.44
N SER A 850 -3.20 -1.05 55.96
CA SER A 850 -2.56 -0.04 55.13
C SER A 850 -1.65 0.91 55.92
N SER A 851 -0.69 1.54 55.25
CA SER A 851 -0.27 2.92 55.56
C SER A 851 -0.18 3.77 54.28
N SER A 852 -0.95 4.84 54.30
CA SER A 852 -1.07 5.92 53.32
C SER A 852 -0.15 7.08 53.67
N LEU A 853 0.28 7.86 52.68
CA LEU A 853 0.46 9.30 52.86
C LEU A 853 0.24 10.05 51.53
N ASN A 854 -0.77 10.94 51.58
CA ASN A 854 -1.09 11.98 50.61
C ASN A 854 -0.03 13.09 50.62
N THR A 855 0.19 13.71 49.46
CA THR A 855 0.32 15.18 49.38
C THR A 855 -0.30 15.71 48.08
N SER A 856 -0.81 16.93 48.21
CA SER A 856 -1.78 17.66 47.40
C SER A 856 -1.17 18.53 46.30
N HIS A 857 -2.00 18.76 45.26
CA HIS A 857 -2.13 19.95 44.39
C HIS A 857 -0.98 20.98 44.31
N ARG A 858 -0.57 21.27 43.06
CA ARG A 858 -0.50 22.63 42.52
C ARG A 858 -0.54 22.63 40.99
N ASP A 859 -1.33 23.55 40.45
CA ASP A 859 -1.39 23.97 39.06
C ASP A 859 -0.03 24.48 38.54
N GLU A 860 0.24 24.28 37.25
CA GLU A 860 0.74 25.37 36.38
C GLU A 860 0.61 24.99 34.90
N ASN A 861 -0.17 25.81 34.20
CA ASN A 861 -0.17 25.96 32.74
C ASN A 861 1.18 26.54 32.29
N GLY A 862 1.68 26.11 31.13
CA GLY A 862 2.72 26.86 30.42
C GLY A 862 3.50 26.06 29.39
N SER A 863 3.02 26.10 28.15
CA SER A 863 3.80 26.28 26.90
C SER A 863 5.25 25.76 26.83
N CYS A 864 5.48 24.78 25.95
CA CYS A 864 6.32 24.90 24.75
C CYS A 864 6.00 23.75 23.79
#